data_AF-A0AAD9BDW4-F1
#
_entry.id   AF-A0AAD9BDW4-F1
#
_cell.length_a   1.000
_cell.length_b   1.000
_cell.length_c   1.000
_cell.angle_alpha   90.00
_cell.angle_beta   90.00
_cell.angle_gamma   90.00
#
_symmetry.space_group_name_H-M   'P 1'
#
loop_
_entity.id
_entity.type
_entity.pdbx_description
1 polymer ?
#
loop_
_entity_poly.entity_id
_entity_poly.type
_entity_poly.pdbx_seq_one_letter_code
_entity_poly.pdbx_strand_id
1 'polypeptide(L)'
;MDSLAPHTEVRVAVAQAREQKHPNQRAEFSRAHFTRTLQFLISNIQADWLLGLSAAQRTDLWDGLFLRGPPEQALLVLMEGISELRASTSLDLLISITERFLLGGRLAALLWSSCLQTAPSDSPQLRETLLARIVALPDLTANRLHLKNKPCFCPQQYFTLLASEMLTALERTCQALKDGTDCSLIFVAQTLGKVCVQGHSGPVFAVMAPRLSVCTRSDMVWQRVCWKLLQNVPQRWMESVLTGLVQAVRGPEAFGRIIGNLVLTNKKAQYVVTHKLLLLQYKYETQVLRTVLGYLAADRERRPLLLQVLRALSQAWANPSAVKHTPLEQQLYVSKALLLSVNLLRDAELQELRSELLQCMLGGMQSHLDSSVVRIRHMGMVVGECLSARMDLNNTKLKFEYDQDEETLELLSLMTPSLERSQRRSLRTESPLLKRPNASSQNKSKSDPGSDLDSDDEFSPYDMSADQEMTKESPRYLRDCLETLISSEDSVRVELSLRVAEGLVRKNVFAAREISVQLTKVLLHTEDKYSIRGFLSLRQTTMVALTVTDCIPVTQYLTTEFYSMNYGLRQRLDILEVLALAAQELSKPISEERSPSVGVSSCTDLTPYPGDNPVHWRQVVERRIQKKTKRLTKGATQPPAKATPNRYAPVAGHFFFPLLSNYDKPQVTFDLLGGDHLVLGRLIHTLGLFMHLAVNAPVAAQMGRALLDFVWAVRYHVDQMVRRGVLFAVCSVFLSMPSQNLLVDLNEQLFETRTWLADVAEGDPDEDCRNLAIQSLVLLDKSLKKQLQDQQALGMET
;
A
#
# COMPACT_ATOMS: atom_id res chain seq x y z
N MET A 1 -75.35 4.74 -37.49
CA MET A 1 -74.45 3.66 -37.98
C MET A 1 -73.22 4.31 -38.61
N ASP A 2 -72.49 5.19 -37.91
CA ASP A 2 -71.58 4.96 -36.78
C ASP A 2 -70.42 4.01 -37.11
N SER A 3 -69.26 4.62 -37.42
CA SER A 3 -67.87 4.15 -37.18
C SER A 3 -66.89 4.42 -38.35
N LEU A 4 -66.59 5.69 -38.64
CA LEU A 4 -65.46 6.07 -39.50
C LEU A 4 -64.91 7.43 -39.04
N ALA A 5 -64.17 7.46 -37.92
CA ALA A 5 -63.67 8.71 -37.34
C ALA A 5 -62.26 8.74 -36.69
N PRO A 6 -61.35 7.73 -36.72
CA PRO A 6 -60.02 7.92 -36.11
C PRO A 6 -58.91 8.34 -37.09
N HIS A 7 -59.09 8.21 -38.42
CA HIS A 7 -58.00 8.45 -39.38
C HIS A 7 -57.75 9.91 -39.74
N THR A 8 -58.71 10.80 -39.45
CA THR A 8 -58.65 12.20 -39.85
C THR A 8 -57.86 13.05 -38.83
N GLU A 9 -57.95 12.74 -37.54
CA GLU A 9 -57.29 13.53 -36.48
C GLU A 9 -55.76 13.38 -36.48
N VAL A 10 -55.24 12.18 -36.77
CA VAL A 10 -53.78 11.95 -36.86
C VAL A 10 -53.19 12.63 -38.11
N ARG A 11 -53.94 12.63 -39.23
CA ARG A 11 -53.52 13.34 -40.45
C ARG A 11 -53.55 14.85 -40.28
N VAL A 12 -54.51 15.40 -39.53
CA VAL A 12 -54.57 16.82 -39.20
C VAL A 12 -53.43 17.22 -38.25
N ALA A 13 -53.09 16.40 -37.26
CA ALA A 13 -51.95 16.64 -36.36
C ALA A 13 -50.59 16.62 -37.08
N VAL A 14 -50.41 15.71 -38.06
CA VAL A 14 -49.17 15.63 -38.86
C VAL A 14 -49.13 16.70 -39.96
N ALA A 15 -50.27 17.11 -40.51
CA ALA A 15 -50.36 18.20 -41.50
C ALA A 15 -50.13 19.57 -40.85
N GLN A 16 -50.60 19.80 -39.61
CA GLN A 16 -50.31 21.01 -38.83
C GLN A 16 -48.83 21.14 -38.44
N ALA A 17 -48.07 20.03 -38.42
CA ALA A 17 -46.63 20.05 -38.17
C ALA A 17 -45.78 20.50 -39.38
N ARG A 18 -46.38 20.61 -40.59
CA ARG A 18 -45.67 20.95 -41.84
C ARG A 18 -45.69 22.42 -42.24
N GLU A 19 -46.44 23.29 -41.54
CA GLU A 19 -46.42 24.73 -41.82
C GLU A 19 -45.92 25.55 -40.62
N GLN A 20 -44.96 26.44 -40.89
CA GLN A 20 -44.25 27.32 -39.95
C GLN A 20 -45.11 28.41 -39.28
N LYS A 21 -46.38 28.17 -38.90
CA LYS A 21 -47.32 29.27 -38.63
C LYS A 21 -47.69 29.60 -37.17
N HIS A 22 -47.46 28.78 -36.14
CA HIS A 22 -47.84 29.20 -34.76
C HIS A 22 -46.90 28.66 -33.65
N PRO A 23 -45.88 29.45 -33.22
CA PRO A 23 -44.96 29.04 -32.13
C PRO A 23 -45.68 28.87 -30.78
N ASN A 24 -46.73 29.64 -30.52
CA ASN A 24 -47.51 29.56 -29.27
C ASN A 24 -48.30 28.24 -29.16
N GLN A 25 -48.92 27.78 -30.25
CA GLN A 25 -49.66 26.51 -30.28
C GLN A 25 -48.71 25.31 -30.10
N ARG A 26 -47.49 25.39 -30.66
CA ARG A 26 -46.46 24.35 -30.49
C ARG A 26 -45.96 24.26 -29.04
N ALA A 27 -45.78 25.41 -28.38
CA ALA A 27 -45.41 25.46 -26.96
C ALA A 27 -46.52 24.89 -26.07
N GLU A 28 -47.79 25.21 -26.37
CA GLU A 28 -48.94 24.69 -25.63
C GLU A 28 -49.11 23.17 -25.81
N PHE A 29 -49.01 22.66 -27.03
CA PHE A 29 -49.01 21.22 -27.30
C PHE A 29 -47.88 20.49 -26.56
N SER A 30 -46.67 21.06 -26.63
CA SER A 30 -45.51 20.51 -25.93
C SER A 30 -45.70 20.48 -24.41
N ARG A 31 -46.42 21.45 -23.84
CA ARG A 31 -46.66 21.52 -22.39
C ARG A 31 -47.79 20.60 -21.92
N ALA A 32 -48.90 20.52 -22.65
CA ALA A 32 -50.13 19.89 -22.15
C ALA A 32 -50.39 18.49 -22.71
N HIS A 33 -49.92 18.17 -23.91
CA HIS A 33 -50.38 16.99 -24.65
C HIS A 33 -49.25 16.02 -25.04
N PHE A 34 -48.03 16.52 -25.21
CA PHE A 34 -46.93 15.74 -25.79
C PHE A 34 -46.59 14.45 -25.02
N THR A 35 -46.44 14.50 -23.69
CA THR A 35 -46.22 13.29 -22.86
C THR A 35 -47.32 12.24 -23.07
N ARG A 36 -48.60 12.65 -23.03
CA ARG A 36 -49.75 11.74 -23.21
C ARG A 36 -49.75 11.13 -24.60
N THR A 37 -49.41 11.90 -25.62
CA THR A 37 -49.27 11.41 -26.99
C THR A 37 -48.18 10.35 -27.08
N LEU A 38 -46.99 10.59 -26.50
CA LEU A 38 -45.92 9.59 -26.51
C LEU A 38 -46.30 8.32 -25.73
N GLN A 39 -46.95 8.44 -24.58
CA GLN A 39 -47.40 7.28 -23.79
C GLN A 39 -48.42 6.45 -24.57
N PHE A 40 -49.37 7.10 -25.24
CA PHE A 40 -50.35 6.43 -26.10
C PHE A 40 -49.67 5.71 -27.28
N LEU A 41 -48.64 6.33 -27.87
CA LEU A 41 -47.87 5.71 -28.93
C LEU A 41 -47.14 4.46 -28.41
N ILE A 42 -46.46 4.56 -27.26
CA ILE A 42 -45.75 3.42 -26.66
C ILE A 42 -46.71 2.27 -26.31
N SER A 43 -47.88 2.56 -25.74
CA SER A 43 -48.87 1.53 -25.39
C SER A 43 -49.46 0.82 -26.61
N ASN A 44 -49.44 1.47 -27.78
CA ASN A 44 -49.93 0.92 -29.04
C ASN A 44 -48.81 0.59 -30.05
N ILE A 45 -47.56 0.33 -29.60
CA ILE A 45 -46.43 0.00 -30.50
C ILE A 45 -46.72 -1.25 -31.36
N GLN A 46 -47.54 -2.18 -30.88
CA GLN A 46 -47.87 -3.42 -31.60
C GLN A 46 -48.97 -3.25 -32.65
N ALA A 47 -49.56 -2.07 -32.78
CA ALA A 47 -50.65 -1.85 -33.72
C ALA A 47 -50.14 -1.86 -35.18
N ASP A 48 -50.94 -2.42 -36.07
CA ASP A 48 -50.58 -2.74 -37.46
C ASP A 48 -50.15 -1.53 -38.29
N TRP A 49 -50.56 -0.33 -37.91
CA TRP A 49 -50.18 0.91 -38.60
C TRP A 49 -48.66 1.15 -38.59
N LEU A 50 -47.94 0.65 -37.58
CA LEU A 50 -46.49 0.81 -37.49
C LEU A 50 -45.76 -0.09 -38.50
N LEU A 51 -46.38 -1.23 -38.88
CA LEU A 51 -45.90 -2.15 -39.92
C LEU A 51 -46.17 -1.61 -41.33
N GLY A 52 -47.19 -0.77 -41.49
CA GLY A 52 -47.54 -0.11 -42.76
C GLY A 52 -46.65 1.08 -43.15
N LEU A 53 -45.77 1.55 -42.26
CA LEU A 53 -44.83 2.64 -42.54
C LEU A 53 -43.56 2.11 -43.21
N SER A 54 -43.09 2.80 -44.26
CA SER A 54 -41.76 2.52 -44.83
C SER A 54 -40.65 2.83 -43.82
N ALA A 55 -39.47 2.24 -43.97
CA ALA A 55 -38.34 2.48 -43.06
C ALA A 55 -38.01 3.98 -42.94
N ALA A 56 -38.04 4.72 -44.05
CA ALA A 56 -37.82 6.17 -44.08
C ALA A 56 -38.92 6.95 -43.36
N GLN A 57 -40.19 6.55 -43.53
CA GLN A 57 -41.32 7.17 -42.84
C GLN A 57 -41.30 6.87 -41.34
N ARG A 58 -40.88 5.67 -40.93
CA ARG A 58 -40.70 5.31 -39.52
C ARG A 58 -39.61 6.16 -38.88
N THR A 59 -38.46 6.34 -39.55
CA THR A 59 -37.40 7.21 -39.04
C THR A 59 -37.78 8.68 -38.93
N ASP A 60 -38.53 9.19 -39.91
CA ASP A 60 -38.91 10.61 -39.91
C ASP A 60 -40.08 10.87 -38.95
N LEU A 61 -41.16 10.10 -39.04
CA LEU A 61 -42.39 10.36 -38.28
C LEU A 61 -42.34 9.78 -36.87
N TRP A 62 -41.97 8.51 -36.70
CA TRP A 62 -42.00 7.85 -35.40
C TRP A 62 -40.77 8.24 -34.56
N ASP A 63 -39.57 7.93 -35.05
CA ASP A 63 -38.35 8.24 -34.29
C ASP A 63 -38.18 9.76 -34.12
N GLY A 64 -38.62 10.54 -35.11
CA GLY A 64 -38.60 11.99 -35.07
C GLY A 64 -39.42 12.59 -33.92
N LEU A 65 -40.47 11.92 -33.42
CA LEU A 65 -41.21 12.40 -32.25
C LEU A 65 -40.33 12.37 -31.00
N PHE A 66 -39.58 11.28 -30.79
CA PHE A 66 -38.67 11.15 -29.64
C PHE A 66 -37.38 11.97 -29.81
N LEU A 67 -36.84 12.02 -31.03
CA LEU A 67 -35.56 12.65 -31.35
C LEU A 67 -35.65 14.16 -31.63
N ARG A 68 -36.83 14.72 -31.93
CA ARG A 68 -37.00 16.17 -32.19
C ARG A 68 -37.91 16.90 -31.20
N GLY A 69 -38.67 16.19 -30.37
CA GLY A 69 -39.57 16.78 -29.36
C GLY A 69 -38.88 17.40 -28.14
N PRO A 70 -39.61 17.75 -27.07
CA PRO A 70 -39.05 18.09 -25.76
C PRO A 70 -38.24 16.91 -25.17
N PRO A 71 -36.92 17.05 -24.93
CA PRO A 71 -36.06 15.93 -24.56
C PRO A 71 -36.37 15.37 -23.17
N GLU A 72 -36.80 16.20 -22.22
CA GLU A 72 -37.18 15.78 -20.87
C GLU A 72 -38.40 14.84 -20.86
N GLN A 73 -39.43 15.17 -21.63
CA GLN A 73 -40.64 14.35 -21.75
C GLN A 73 -40.36 13.07 -22.53
N ALA A 74 -39.61 13.17 -23.63
CA ALA A 74 -39.23 12.01 -24.44
C ALA A 74 -38.41 11.00 -23.64
N LEU A 75 -37.44 11.45 -22.82
CA LEU A 75 -36.62 10.57 -22.00
C LEU A 75 -37.46 9.83 -20.94
N LEU A 76 -38.35 10.52 -20.23
CA LEU A 76 -39.21 9.90 -19.22
C LEU A 76 -40.09 8.81 -19.82
N VAL A 77 -40.73 9.08 -20.96
CA VAL A 77 -41.62 8.13 -21.64
C VAL A 77 -40.84 6.95 -22.23
N LEU A 78 -39.65 7.18 -22.81
CA LEU A 78 -38.78 6.08 -23.26
C LEU A 78 -38.38 5.15 -22.10
N MET A 79 -38.01 5.73 -20.95
CA MET A 79 -37.60 4.95 -19.78
C MET A 79 -38.76 4.20 -19.13
N GLU A 80 -39.95 4.81 -19.08
CA GLU A 80 -41.19 4.15 -18.65
C GLU A 80 -41.49 2.96 -19.57
N GLY A 81 -41.45 3.15 -20.88
CA GLY A 81 -41.62 2.08 -21.87
C GLY A 81 -40.65 0.92 -21.70
N ILE A 82 -39.34 1.19 -21.53
CA ILE A 82 -38.33 0.14 -21.28
C ILE A 82 -38.62 -0.64 -19.98
N SER A 83 -39.19 0.04 -18.97
CA SER A 83 -39.53 -0.56 -17.68
C SER A 83 -40.84 -1.35 -17.66
N GLU A 84 -41.74 -1.13 -18.61
CA GLU A 84 -43.06 -1.78 -18.66
C GLU A 84 -43.15 -2.87 -19.74
N LEU A 85 -42.49 -2.68 -20.88
CA LEU A 85 -42.56 -3.62 -21.99
C LEU A 85 -41.85 -4.95 -21.69
N ARG A 86 -42.48 -6.05 -22.13
CA ARG A 86 -41.88 -7.39 -22.13
C ARG A 86 -40.83 -7.51 -23.24
N ALA A 87 -39.88 -8.42 -23.09
CA ALA A 87 -38.85 -8.72 -24.09
C ALA A 87 -39.49 -9.06 -25.45
N SER A 88 -39.37 -8.15 -26.41
CA SER A 88 -40.04 -8.19 -27.72
C SER A 88 -39.32 -7.30 -28.72
N THR A 89 -39.65 -7.42 -30.02
CA THR A 89 -39.16 -6.51 -31.08
C THR A 89 -39.52 -5.04 -30.80
N SER A 90 -40.63 -4.80 -30.09
CA SER A 90 -41.05 -3.49 -29.59
C SER A 90 -40.05 -2.90 -28.59
N LEU A 91 -39.52 -3.73 -27.69
CA LEU A 91 -38.48 -3.31 -26.73
C LEU A 91 -37.17 -3.00 -27.46
N ASP A 92 -36.76 -3.83 -28.42
CA ASP A 92 -35.55 -3.61 -29.24
C ASP A 92 -35.64 -2.29 -30.04
N LEU A 93 -36.83 -1.96 -30.56
CA LEU A 93 -37.10 -0.69 -31.23
C LEU A 93 -36.92 0.50 -30.26
N LEU A 94 -37.49 0.44 -29.05
CA LEU A 94 -37.31 1.50 -28.06
C LEU A 94 -35.85 1.66 -27.66
N ILE A 95 -35.11 0.58 -27.44
CA ILE A 95 -33.69 0.62 -27.10
C ILE A 95 -32.87 1.25 -28.24
N SER A 96 -33.21 0.95 -29.50
CA SER A 96 -32.60 1.60 -30.68
C SER A 96 -32.90 3.10 -30.75
N ILE A 97 -34.11 3.52 -30.38
CA ILE A 97 -34.47 4.95 -30.29
C ILE A 97 -33.71 5.61 -29.14
N THR A 98 -33.64 4.99 -27.96
CA THR A 98 -32.90 5.51 -26.81
C THR A 98 -31.40 5.61 -27.10
N GLU A 99 -30.81 4.62 -27.79
CA GLU A 99 -29.41 4.70 -28.24
C GLU A 99 -29.19 5.90 -29.17
N ARG A 100 -30.04 6.10 -30.18
CA ARG A 100 -29.98 7.26 -31.07
C ARG A 100 -30.26 8.58 -30.35
N PHE A 101 -31.08 8.56 -29.31
CA PHE A 101 -31.31 9.72 -28.45
C PHE A 101 -30.03 10.11 -27.72
N LEU A 102 -29.31 9.13 -27.14
CA LEU A 102 -28.04 9.37 -26.46
C LEU A 102 -26.95 9.85 -27.43
N LEU A 103 -26.79 9.19 -28.57
CA LEU A 103 -25.78 9.55 -29.58
C LEU A 103 -26.11 10.85 -30.32
N GLY A 104 -27.37 11.26 -30.35
CA GLY A 104 -27.86 12.46 -31.03
C GLY A 104 -27.71 13.77 -30.25
N GLY A 105 -26.97 13.78 -29.12
CA GLY A 105 -26.73 14.99 -28.34
C GLY A 105 -27.96 15.52 -27.58
N ARG A 106 -28.95 14.66 -27.36
CA ARG A 106 -30.25 15.06 -26.79
C ARG A 106 -30.18 15.29 -25.29
N LEU A 107 -29.23 14.66 -24.60
CA LEU A 107 -28.95 14.93 -23.19
C LEU A 107 -28.38 16.33 -23.01
N ALA A 108 -27.48 16.79 -23.89
CA ALA A 108 -26.97 18.16 -23.88
C ALA A 108 -28.10 19.16 -24.16
N ALA A 109 -29.04 18.83 -25.04
CA ALA A 109 -30.22 19.66 -25.29
C ALA A 109 -31.12 19.77 -24.05
N LEU A 110 -31.33 18.67 -23.32
CA LEU A 110 -32.08 18.64 -22.05
C LEU A 110 -31.39 19.47 -20.96
N LEU A 111 -30.08 19.27 -20.79
CA LEU A 111 -29.29 20.03 -19.82
C LEU A 111 -29.28 21.52 -20.17
N TRP A 112 -29.16 21.86 -21.46
CA TRP A 112 -29.17 23.24 -21.94
C TRP A 112 -30.54 23.92 -21.79
N SER A 113 -31.65 23.25 -22.10
CA SER A 113 -32.99 23.84 -21.93
C SER A 113 -33.27 24.18 -20.47
N SER A 114 -32.73 23.40 -19.52
CA SER A 114 -32.81 23.70 -18.10
C SER A 114 -32.00 24.93 -17.68
N CYS A 115 -31.01 25.35 -18.47
CA CYS A 115 -30.18 26.52 -18.18
C CYS A 115 -30.81 27.85 -18.57
N LEU A 116 -31.65 27.89 -19.61
CA LEU A 116 -32.18 29.12 -20.21
C LEU A 116 -33.40 29.74 -19.49
N GLN A 117 -33.89 29.18 -18.38
CA GLN A 117 -35.27 29.43 -17.94
C GLN A 117 -35.66 30.90 -17.68
N THR A 118 -36.34 31.48 -18.67
CA THR A 118 -37.72 32.00 -18.58
C THR A 118 -38.70 30.98 -19.19
N ALA A 119 -38.84 29.79 -18.60
CA ALA A 119 -39.94 28.87 -18.92
C ALA A 119 -40.71 28.50 -17.63
N PRO A 120 -42.06 28.51 -17.66
CA PRO A 120 -42.88 28.45 -16.46
C PRO A 120 -43.06 27.01 -15.96
N SER A 121 -43.10 26.82 -14.64
CA SER A 121 -43.73 25.66 -13.97
C SER A 121 -43.08 24.27 -14.09
N ASP A 122 -41.75 24.12 -13.95
CA ASP A 122 -41.20 22.82 -13.56
C ASP A 122 -41.35 22.63 -12.05
N SER A 123 -42.16 21.65 -11.63
CA SER A 123 -42.23 21.28 -10.22
C SER A 123 -40.87 20.73 -9.76
N PRO A 124 -40.44 20.99 -8.52
CA PRO A 124 -39.20 20.41 -7.98
C PRO A 124 -39.21 18.88 -8.06
N GLN A 125 -40.39 18.26 -7.97
CA GLN A 125 -40.61 16.82 -8.13
C GLN A 125 -40.22 16.33 -9.53
N LEU A 126 -40.58 17.05 -10.60
CA LEU A 126 -40.22 16.68 -11.97
C LEU A 126 -38.69 16.73 -12.18
N ARG A 127 -38.01 17.72 -11.59
CA ARG A 127 -36.55 17.81 -11.66
C ARG A 127 -35.87 16.64 -10.94
N GLU A 128 -36.39 16.26 -9.77
CA GLU A 128 -35.88 15.10 -9.04
C GLU A 128 -36.12 13.79 -9.78
N THR A 129 -37.29 13.59 -10.40
CA THR A 129 -37.57 12.39 -11.18
C THR A 129 -36.67 12.31 -12.42
N LEU A 130 -36.52 13.41 -13.16
CA LEU A 130 -35.61 13.48 -14.31
C LEU A 130 -34.17 13.18 -13.91
N LEU A 131 -33.69 13.79 -12.83
CA LEU A 131 -32.35 13.56 -12.31
C LEU A 131 -32.15 12.10 -11.89
N ALA A 132 -33.11 11.50 -11.18
CA ALA A 132 -33.04 10.08 -10.81
C ALA A 132 -33.00 9.17 -12.05
N ARG A 133 -33.79 9.50 -13.08
CA ARG A 133 -33.89 8.74 -14.32
C ARG A 133 -32.62 8.84 -15.17
N ILE A 134 -32.02 10.02 -15.32
CA ILE A 134 -30.76 10.20 -16.04
C ILE A 134 -29.66 9.33 -15.42
N VAL A 135 -29.58 9.26 -14.09
CA VAL A 135 -28.49 8.50 -13.46
C VAL A 135 -28.80 6.99 -13.39
N ALA A 136 -30.07 6.59 -13.27
CA ALA A 136 -30.47 5.18 -13.21
C ALA A 136 -30.58 4.47 -14.58
N LEU A 137 -30.38 5.17 -15.70
CA LEU A 137 -30.55 4.62 -17.04
C LEU A 137 -29.64 3.40 -17.33
N PRO A 138 -28.33 3.40 -16.97
CA PRO A 138 -27.47 2.22 -17.11
C PRO A 138 -27.97 1.03 -16.30
N ASP A 139 -28.40 1.24 -15.05
CA ASP A 139 -28.88 0.17 -14.17
C ASP A 139 -30.18 -0.43 -14.70
N LEU A 140 -31.10 0.42 -15.15
CA LEU A 140 -32.38 0.01 -15.72
C LEU A 140 -32.17 -0.85 -16.98
N THR A 141 -31.31 -0.41 -17.88
CA THR A 141 -31.02 -1.16 -19.13
C THR A 141 -30.22 -2.43 -18.86
N ALA A 142 -29.25 -2.41 -17.94
CA ALA A 142 -28.50 -3.60 -17.54
C ALA A 142 -29.41 -4.67 -16.89
N ASN A 143 -30.33 -4.25 -16.02
CA ASN A 143 -31.28 -5.15 -15.35
C ASN A 143 -32.31 -5.74 -16.32
N ARG A 144 -32.64 -5.05 -17.42
CA ARG A 144 -33.63 -5.51 -18.40
C ARG A 144 -33.01 -6.33 -19.53
N LEU A 145 -31.78 -6.01 -19.94
CA LEU A 145 -31.13 -6.58 -21.13
C LEU A 145 -30.04 -7.61 -20.80
N HIS A 146 -29.52 -7.61 -19.58
CA HIS A 146 -28.45 -8.50 -19.14
C HIS A 146 -27.30 -8.56 -20.17
N LEU A 147 -27.07 -9.73 -20.79
CA LEU A 147 -26.02 -9.96 -21.77
C LEU A 147 -26.27 -9.33 -23.15
N LYS A 148 -27.51 -8.92 -23.45
CA LYS A 148 -27.86 -8.24 -24.71
C LYS A 148 -27.72 -6.72 -24.63
N ASN A 149 -27.15 -6.20 -23.54
CA ASN A 149 -27.02 -4.76 -23.36
C ASN A 149 -26.05 -4.15 -24.38
N LYS A 150 -26.40 -2.97 -24.90
CA LYS A 150 -25.55 -2.26 -25.86
C LYS A 150 -24.46 -1.48 -25.12
N PRO A 151 -23.29 -1.29 -25.76
CA PRO A 151 -22.13 -0.67 -25.12
C PRO A 151 -22.42 0.76 -24.63
N CYS A 152 -23.25 1.53 -25.36
CA CYS A 152 -23.65 2.89 -24.99
C CYS A 152 -24.38 3.00 -23.63
N PHE A 153 -24.95 1.90 -23.14
CA PHE A 153 -25.65 1.84 -21.86
C PHE A 153 -24.79 1.27 -20.73
N CYS A 154 -23.59 0.75 -21.03
CA CYS A 154 -22.66 0.32 -20.00
C CYS A 154 -22.22 1.54 -19.16
N PRO A 155 -22.15 1.45 -17.82
CA PRO A 155 -21.85 2.58 -16.95
C PRO A 155 -20.61 3.40 -17.39
N GLN A 156 -19.51 2.74 -17.77
CA GLN A 156 -18.30 3.43 -18.21
C GLN A 156 -18.53 4.32 -19.46
N GLN A 157 -19.25 3.82 -20.46
CA GLN A 157 -19.51 4.56 -21.70
C GLN A 157 -20.62 5.59 -21.53
N TYR A 158 -21.66 5.24 -20.77
CA TYR A 158 -22.77 6.15 -20.51
C TYR A 158 -22.30 7.38 -19.74
N PHE A 159 -21.54 7.22 -18.65
CA PHE A 159 -21.10 8.37 -17.84
C PHE A 159 -20.01 9.20 -18.52
N THR A 160 -19.22 8.63 -19.44
CA THR A 160 -18.31 9.40 -20.30
C THR A 160 -19.08 10.22 -21.34
N LEU A 161 -20.12 9.64 -21.94
CA LEU A 161 -21.04 10.36 -22.83
C LEU A 161 -21.79 11.46 -22.08
N LEU A 162 -22.37 11.17 -20.92
CA LEU A 162 -23.07 12.16 -20.10
C LEU A 162 -22.13 13.32 -19.72
N ALA A 163 -20.85 13.03 -19.45
CA ALA A 163 -19.85 14.05 -19.18
C ALA A 163 -19.55 14.94 -20.40
N SER A 164 -19.47 14.38 -21.61
CA SER A 164 -19.36 15.20 -22.83
C SER A 164 -20.62 16.03 -23.09
N GLU A 165 -21.80 15.47 -22.81
CA GLU A 165 -23.07 16.19 -22.96
C GLU A 165 -23.20 17.34 -21.95
N MET A 166 -22.75 17.15 -20.70
CA MET A 166 -22.61 18.21 -19.71
C MET A 166 -21.65 19.31 -20.19
N LEU A 167 -20.49 18.96 -20.76
CA LEU A 167 -19.54 19.93 -21.31
C LEU A 167 -20.16 20.75 -22.46
N THR A 168 -20.88 20.10 -23.38
CA THR A 168 -21.59 20.77 -24.47
C THR A 168 -22.63 21.76 -23.93
N ALA A 169 -23.37 21.38 -22.88
CA ALA A 169 -24.30 22.29 -22.21
C ALA A 169 -23.56 23.48 -21.57
N LEU A 170 -22.41 23.26 -20.92
CA LEU A 170 -21.58 24.33 -20.36
C LEU A 170 -20.99 25.25 -21.44
N GLU A 171 -20.58 24.70 -22.59
CA GLU A 171 -20.11 25.45 -23.76
C GLU A 171 -21.20 26.41 -24.27
N ARG A 172 -22.43 25.92 -24.41
CA ARG A 172 -23.60 26.75 -24.78
C ARG A 172 -23.90 27.81 -23.73
N THR A 173 -23.83 27.47 -22.44
CA THR A 173 -24.01 28.45 -21.36
C THR A 173 -22.95 29.55 -21.40
N CYS A 174 -21.69 29.20 -21.69
CA CYS A 174 -20.63 30.19 -21.83
C CYS A 174 -20.90 31.12 -23.02
N GLN A 175 -21.38 30.59 -24.14
CA GLN A 175 -21.73 31.40 -25.31
C GLN A 175 -22.91 32.34 -25.02
N ALA A 176 -23.97 31.81 -24.42
CA ALA A 176 -25.17 32.59 -24.11
C ALA A 176 -24.90 33.70 -23.08
N LEU A 177 -24.03 33.45 -22.08
CA LEU A 177 -23.58 34.47 -21.13
C LEU A 177 -22.73 35.56 -21.82
N LYS A 178 -21.94 35.21 -22.85
CA LYS A 178 -21.22 36.22 -23.67
C LYS A 178 -22.19 37.05 -24.51
N ASP A 179 -23.29 36.46 -24.94
CA ASP A 179 -24.36 37.10 -25.70
C ASP A 179 -25.34 37.88 -24.78
N GLY A 180 -25.11 37.91 -23.47
CA GLY A 180 -25.87 38.71 -22.50
C GLY A 180 -27.16 38.07 -21.98
N THR A 181 -27.37 36.76 -22.18
CA THR A 181 -28.55 36.06 -21.65
C THR A 181 -28.27 35.48 -20.27
N ASP A 182 -29.19 35.68 -19.32
CA ASP A 182 -29.12 35.08 -18.00
C ASP A 182 -29.34 33.56 -18.05
N CYS A 183 -28.49 32.80 -17.35
CA CYS A 183 -28.52 31.34 -17.33
C CYS A 183 -28.39 30.78 -15.91
N SER A 184 -29.07 29.66 -15.63
CA SER A 184 -28.99 28.91 -14.37
C SER A 184 -28.24 27.59 -14.54
N LEU A 185 -27.28 27.29 -13.65
CA LEU A 185 -26.49 26.04 -13.69
C LEU A 185 -26.98 24.99 -12.68
N ILE A 186 -28.12 25.21 -12.03
CA ILE A 186 -28.57 24.37 -10.90
C ILE A 186 -28.75 22.91 -11.32
N PHE A 187 -29.46 22.65 -12.41
CA PHE A 187 -29.75 21.27 -12.83
C PHE A 187 -28.48 20.53 -13.32
N VAL A 188 -27.57 21.22 -14.02
CA VAL A 188 -26.27 20.66 -14.42
C VAL A 188 -25.40 20.35 -13.19
N ALA A 189 -25.41 21.23 -12.18
CA ALA A 189 -24.70 20.98 -10.92
C ALA A 189 -25.28 19.80 -10.15
N GLN A 190 -26.61 19.67 -10.12
CA GLN A 190 -27.29 18.58 -9.45
C GLN A 190 -27.04 17.24 -10.14
N THR A 191 -27.07 17.19 -11.48
CA THR A 191 -26.76 15.98 -12.25
C THR A 191 -25.30 15.55 -12.02
N LEU A 192 -24.34 16.47 -12.12
CA LEU A 192 -22.93 16.20 -11.78
C LEU A 192 -22.78 15.64 -10.36
N GLY A 193 -23.39 16.29 -9.37
CA GLY A 193 -23.32 15.87 -7.97
C GLY A 193 -23.93 14.50 -7.72
N LYS A 194 -25.10 14.21 -8.31
CA LYS A 194 -25.78 12.91 -8.15
C LYS A 194 -24.97 11.77 -8.76
N VAL A 195 -24.40 11.97 -9.95
CA VAL A 195 -23.55 10.97 -10.62
C VAL A 195 -22.31 10.65 -9.78
N CYS A 196 -21.67 11.68 -9.19
CA CYS A 196 -20.50 11.48 -8.34
C CYS A 196 -20.83 10.67 -7.07
N VAL A 197 -21.99 10.91 -6.46
CA VAL A 197 -22.41 10.22 -5.22
C VAL A 197 -22.75 8.75 -5.45
N GLN A 198 -23.18 8.39 -6.65
CA GLN A 198 -23.38 7.00 -7.04
C GLN A 198 -22.07 6.27 -7.39
N GLY A 199 -20.90 6.91 -7.21
CA GLY A 199 -19.59 6.29 -7.41
C GLY A 199 -19.02 6.44 -8.83
N HIS A 200 -19.66 7.23 -9.70
CA HIS A 200 -19.23 7.42 -11.08
C HIS A 200 -18.40 8.70 -11.31
N SER A 201 -17.73 9.20 -10.28
CA SER A 201 -16.90 10.42 -10.39
C SER A 201 -15.68 10.23 -11.30
N GLY A 202 -15.07 9.04 -11.29
CA GLY A 202 -13.92 8.68 -12.14
C GLY A 202 -14.17 8.89 -13.64
N PRO A 203 -15.12 8.17 -14.27
CA PRO A 203 -15.40 8.31 -15.70
C PRO A 203 -15.86 9.71 -16.09
N VAL A 204 -16.61 10.40 -15.23
CA VAL A 204 -17.07 11.76 -15.50
C VAL A 204 -15.91 12.75 -15.54
N PHE A 205 -15.08 12.77 -14.49
CA PHE A 205 -13.98 13.72 -14.43
C PHE A 205 -12.80 13.37 -15.34
N ALA A 206 -12.66 12.11 -15.78
CA ALA A 206 -11.72 11.73 -16.83
C ALA A 206 -11.97 12.52 -18.13
N VAL A 207 -13.24 12.84 -18.45
CA VAL A 207 -13.63 13.65 -19.61
C VAL A 207 -13.67 15.14 -19.26
N MET A 208 -14.29 15.51 -18.13
CA MET A 208 -14.51 16.91 -17.78
C MET A 208 -13.22 17.63 -17.36
N ALA A 209 -12.39 17.03 -16.49
CA ALA A 209 -11.27 17.74 -15.89
C ALA A 209 -10.23 18.24 -16.91
N PRO A 210 -9.81 17.46 -17.93
CA PRO A 210 -8.88 17.95 -18.96
C PRO A 210 -9.47 19.10 -19.77
N ARG A 211 -10.75 19.02 -20.16
CA ARG A 211 -11.42 20.05 -20.95
C ARG A 211 -11.58 21.34 -20.16
N LEU A 212 -12.09 21.27 -18.94
CA LEU A 212 -12.21 22.42 -18.04
C LEU A 212 -10.84 23.07 -17.77
N SER A 213 -9.79 22.26 -17.60
CA SER A 213 -8.42 22.76 -17.37
C SER A 213 -7.83 23.52 -18.55
N VAL A 214 -8.30 23.26 -19.78
CA VAL A 214 -7.90 24.00 -20.99
C VAL A 214 -8.76 25.25 -21.15
N CYS A 215 -10.08 25.12 -21.09
CA CYS A 215 -11.01 26.23 -21.32
C CYS A 215 -10.83 27.36 -20.29
N THR A 216 -10.54 27.03 -19.03
CA THR A 216 -10.35 28.03 -17.96
C THR A 216 -9.03 28.80 -18.02
N ARG A 217 -8.05 28.41 -18.86
CA ARG A 217 -6.74 29.06 -18.90
C ARG A 217 -6.79 30.51 -19.37
N SER A 218 -7.58 30.77 -20.41
CA SER A 218 -7.66 32.09 -21.07
C SER A 218 -9.03 32.74 -20.98
N ASP A 219 -10.08 31.98 -20.64
CA ASP A 219 -11.45 32.47 -20.64
C ASP A 219 -12.01 32.61 -19.21
N MET A 220 -12.25 33.86 -18.81
CA MET A 220 -12.81 34.20 -17.49
C MET A 220 -14.30 33.85 -17.37
N VAL A 221 -15.05 33.76 -18.48
CA VAL A 221 -16.44 33.29 -18.46
C VAL A 221 -16.46 31.82 -18.07
N TRP A 222 -15.55 31.02 -18.64
CA TRP A 222 -15.38 29.62 -18.27
C TRP A 222 -15.06 29.42 -16.78
N GLN A 223 -14.17 30.26 -16.22
CA GLN A 223 -13.88 30.22 -14.78
C GLN A 223 -15.14 30.51 -13.95
N ARG A 224 -15.85 31.60 -14.26
CA ARG A 224 -17.10 31.98 -13.56
C ARG A 224 -18.16 30.89 -13.65
N VAL A 225 -18.34 30.27 -14.82
CA VAL A 225 -19.26 29.16 -15.03
C VAL A 225 -18.86 27.94 -14.19
N CYS A 226 -17.58 27.59 -14.13
CA CYS A 226 -17.11 26.50 -13.26
C CYS A 226 -17.36 26.79 -11.78
N TRP A 227 -17.08 28.02 -11.33
CA TRP A 227 -17.31 28.42 -9.93
C TRP A 227 -18.79 28.34 -9.59
N LYS A 228 -19.67 28.83 -10.47
CA LYS A 228 -21.12 28.77 -10.28
C LYS A 228 -21.68 27.36 -10.34
N LEU A 229 -21.16 26.52 -11.24
CA LEU A 229 -21.49 25.09 -11.30
C LEU A 229 -21.22 24.42 -9.95
N LEU A 230 -20.03 24.62 -9.39
CA LEU A 230 -19.66 24.00 -8.12
C LEU A 230 -20.39 24.62 -6.92
N GLN A 231 -20.63 25.93 -6.91
CA GLN A 231 -21.45 26.58 -5.87
C GLN A 231 -22.87 26.02 -5.81
N ASN A 232 -23.43 25.62 -6.95
CA ASN A 232 -24.78 25.06 -7.04
C ASN A 232 -24.86 23.56 -6.70
N VAL A 233 -23.74 22.88 -6.44
CA VAL A 233 -23.75 21.48 -6.01
C VAL A 233 -24.29 21.41 -4.57
N PRO A 234 -25.32 20.60 -4.29
CA PRO A 234 -25.83 20.39 -2.94
C PRO A 234 -24.74 19.94 -1.97
N GLN A 235 -24.74 20.49 -0.75
CA GLN A 235 -23.69 20.21 0.25
C GLN A 235 -23.48 18.71 0.52
N ARG A 236 -24.57 17.93 0.54
CA ARG A 236 -24.53 16.46 0.69
C ARG A 236 -23.73 15.73 -0.39
N TRP A 237 -23.53 16.32 -1.56
CA TRP A 237 -22.84 15.73 -2.71
C TRP A 237 -21.45 16.34 -2.96
N MET A 238 -21.14 17.44 -2.27
CA MET A 238 -19.91 18.22 -2.45
C MET A 238 -18.65 17.37 -2.28
N GLU A 239 -18.64 16.47 -1.30
CA GLU A 239 -17.49 15.62 -1.03
C GLU A 239 -17.14 14.70 -2.21
N SER A 240 -18.13 14.01 -2.78
CA SER A 240 -17.94 13.11 -3.92
C SER A 240 -17.46 13.85 -5.17
N VAL A 241 -17.93 15.09 -5.37
CA VAL A 241 -17.51 15.97 -6.47
C VAL A 241 -16.06 16.41 -6.27
N LEU A 242 -15.69 16.93 -5.09
CA LEU A 242 -14.34 17.42 -4.83
C LEU A 242 -13.29 16.31 -4.85
N THR A 243 -13.62 15.15 -4.26
CA THR A 243 -12.74 13.97 -4.26
C THR A 243 -12.50 13.44 -5.68
N GLY A 244 -13.52 13.39 -6.53
CA GLY A 244 -13.37 13.03 -7.94
C GLY A 244 -12.56 14.05 -8.73
N LEU A 245 -12.87 15.33 -8.56
CA LEU A 245 -12.24 16.42 -9.30
C LEU A 245 -10.75 16.55 -8.98
N VAL A 246 -10.37 16.46 -7.69
CA VAL A 246 -8.97 16.62 -7.27
C VAL A 246 -8.05 15.50 -7.79
N GLN A 247 -8.59 14.29 -7.96
CA GLN A 247 -7.86 13.17 -8.54
C GLN A 247 -7.67 13.31 -10.06
N ALA A 248 -8.61 13.96 -10.74
CA ALA A 248 -8.57 14.10 -12.20
C ALA A 248 -7.80 15.34 -12.69
N VAL A 249 -7.75 16.41 -11.88
CA VAL A 249 -7.09 17.67 -12.27
C VAL A 249 -5.58 17.58 -12.03
N ARG A 250 -4.81 17.95 -13.05
CA ARG A 250 -3.34 17.99 -12.97
C ARG A 250 -2.86 19.35 -12.48
N GLY A 251 -2.57 19.43 -11.18
CA GLY A 251 -1.82 20.54 -10.57
C GLY A 251 -2.69 21.65 -9.96
N PRO A 252 -2.10 22.45 -9.04
CA PRO A 252 -2.84 23.37 -8.17
C PRO A 252 -3.48 24.55 -8.90
N GLU A 253 -2.83 25.09 -9.94
CA GLU A 253 -3.37 26.22 -10.69
C GLU A 253 -4.64 25.87 -11.46
N ALA A 254 -4.66 24.74 -12.15
CA ALA A 254 -5.82 24.27 -12.88
C ALA A 254 -7.00 24.01 -11.91
N PHE A 255 -6.70 23.41 -10.76
CA PHE A 255 -7.69 23.18 -9.70
C PHE A 255 -8.25 24.49 -9.16
N GLY A 256 -7.39 25.49 -8.92
CA GLY A 256 -7.79 26.85 -8.52
C GLY A 256 -8.66 27.57 -9.54
N ARG A 257 -8.34 27.48 -10.84
CA ARG A 257 -9.16 28.08 -11.90
C ARG A 257 -10.56 27.46 -11.99
N ILE A 258 -10.69 26.16 -11.72
CA ILE A 258 -11.98 25.44 -11.77
C ILE A 258 -12.83 25.68 -10.51
N ILE A 259 -12.22 25.66 -9.32
CA ILE A 259 -12.95 25.75 -8.04
C ILE A 259 -13.11 27.19 -7.53
N GLY A 260 -12.19 28.08 -7.87
CA GLY A 260 -12.16 29.45 -7.35
C GLY A 260 -11.99 29.47 -5.83
N ASN A 261 -12.76 30.32 -5.14
CA ASN A 261 -12.72 30.49 -3.68
C ASN A 261 -13.87 29.75 -2.96
N LEU A 262 -14.32 28.61 -3.50
CA LEU A 262 -15.42 27.80 -2.94
C LEU A 262 -15.20 27.41 -1.46
N VAL A 263 -13.94 27.19 -1.07
CA VAL A 263 -13.58 26.83 0.32
C VAL A 263 -13.83 27.97 1.33
N LEU A 264 -13.96 29.22 0.87
CA LEU A 264 -14.29 30.36 1.73
C LEU A 264 -15.80 30.54 1.87
N THR A 265 -16.58 30.15 0.86
CA THR A 265 -18.03 30.33 0.85
C THR A 265 -18.80 29.12 1.36
N ASN A 266 -18.26 27.91 1.22
CA ASN A 266 -18.95 26.67 1.56
C ASN A 266 -18.18 25.88 2.65
N LYS A 267 -18.76 25.82 3.85
CA LYS A 267 -18.17 25.11 5.01
C LYS A 267 -17.90 23.63 4.75
N LYS A 268 -18.75 22.94 3.96
CA LYS A 268 -18.52 21.53 3.62
C LYS A 268 -17.33 21.37 2.68
N ALA A 269 -17.20 22.25 1.69
CA ALA A 269 -16.03 22.25 0.81
C ALA A 269 -14.74 22.57 1.59
N GLN A 270 -14.79 23.55 2.50
CA GLN A 270 -13.69 23.86 3.41
C GLN A 270 -13.26 22.62 4.18
N TYR A 271 -14.17 21.97 4.92
CA TYR A 271 -13.86 20.78 5.71
C TYR A 271 -13.30 19.62 4.88
N VAL A 272 -13.85 19.38 3.68
CA VAL A 272 -13.34 18.32 2.80
C VAL A 272 -11.90 18.59 2.38
N VAL A 273 -11.60 19.83 1.95
CA VAL A 273 -10.29 20.21 1.43
C VAL A 273 -9.24 20.36 2.52
N THR A 274 -9.58 20.98 3.66
CA THR A 274 -8.61 21.27 4.74
C THR A 274 -8.46 20.14 5.75
N HIS A 275 -9.44 19.23 5.87
CA HIS A 275 -9.42 18.19 6.89
C HIS A 275 -9.57 16.79 6.29
N LYS A 276 -10.67 16.51 5.58
CA LYS A 276 -10.98 15.14 5.15
C LYS A 276 -9.95 14.56 4.16
N LEU A 277 -9.57 15.33 3.14
CA LEU A 277 -8.59 14.90 2.13
C LEU A 277 -7.16 14.80 2.67
N LEU A 278 -6.84 15.49 3.77
CA LEU A 278 -5.46 15.62 4.28
C LEU A 278 -5.18 14.75 5.50
N LEU A 279 -6.17 14.56 6.39
CA LEU A 279 -6.00 13.85 7.66
C LEU A 279 -6.78 12.53 7.71
N LEU A 280 -7.96 12.44 7.09
CA LEU A 280 -8.86 11.29 7.24
C LEU A 280 -8.81 10.31 6.05
N GLN A 281 -8.60 10.81 4.83
CA GLN A 281 -8.56 10.00 3.61
C GLN A 281 -7.12 9.89 3.10
N TYR A 282 -6.39 8.89 3.58
CA TYR A 282 -4.97 8.68 3.25
C TYR A 282 -4.73 7.74 2.05
N LYS A 283 -5.77 7.47 1.26
CA LYS A 283 -5.71 6.60 0.07
C LYS A 283 -5.22 7.28 -1.21
N TYR A 284 -4.91 8.57 -1.16
CA TYR A 284 -4.61 9.37 -2.34
C TYR A 284 -3.10 9.46 -2.60
N GLU A 285 -2.73 9.64 -3.86
CA GLU A 285 -1.34 9.85 -4.25
C GLU A 285 -0.80 11.20 -3.78
N THR A 286 0.52 11.29 -3.63
CA THR A 286 1.23 12.54 -3.28
C THR A 286 0.90 13.70 -4.23
N GLN A 287 0.51 13.42 -5.48
CA GLN A 287 0.08 14.45 -6.44
C GLN A 287 -1.23 15.15 -6.04
N VAL A 288 -2.14 14.45 -5.37
CA VAL A 288 -3.39 15.01 -4.84
C VAL A 288 -3.07 15.99 -3.71
N LEU A 289 -2.18 15.61 -2.79
CA LEU A 289 -1.69 16.49 -1.72
C LEU A 289 -1.08 17.78 -2.29
N ARG A 290 -0.20 17.68 -3.30
CA ARG A 290 0.38 18.85 -3.99
C ARG A 290 -0.68 19.76 -4.59
N THR A 291 -1.70 19.18 -5.19
CA THR A 291 -2.80 19.93 -5.83
C THR A 291 -3.64 20.67 -4.79
N VAL A 292 -4.02 20.01 -3.70
CA VAL A 292 -4.80 20.61 -2.60
C VAL A 292 -4.01 21.71 -1.88
N LEU A 293 -2.80 21.40 -1.42
CA LEU A 293 -2.00 22.34 -0.64
C LEU A 293 -1.54 23.53 -1.51
N GLY A 294 -1.13 23.27 -2.75
CA GLY A 294 -0.81 24.33 -3.71
C GLY A 294 -2.01 25.22 -4.03
N TYR A 295 -3.22 24.66 -4.08
CA TYR A 295 -4.46 25.45 -4.22
C TYR A 295 -4.69 26.39 -3.03
N LEU A 296 -4.47 25.93 -1.80
CA LEU A 296 -4.59 26.79 -0.62
C LEU A 296 -3.50 27.87 -0.59
N ALA A 297 -2.29 27.55 -1.07
CA ALA A 297 -1.17 28.47 -1.11
C ALA A 297 -1.28 29.55 -2.21
N ALA A 298 -1.95 29.27 -3.33
CA ALA A 298 -1.93 30.10 -4.53
C ALA A 298 -2.52 31.52 -4.33
N ASP A 299 -3.46 31.69 -3.39
CA ASP A 299 -4.23 32.92 -3.24
C ASP A 299 -4.14 33.46 -1.81
N ARG A 300 -4.08 34.78 -1.68
CA ARG A 300 -3.93 35.48 -0.41
C ARG A 300 -5.11 35.21 0.52
N GLU A 301 -6.34 35.14 -0.01
CA GLU A 301 -7.54 34.90 0.80
C GLU A 301 -7.63 33.47 1.35
N ARG A 302 -7.05 32.50 0.62
CA ARG A 302 -7.03 31.08 1.02
C ARG A 302 -5.85 30.74 1.93
N ARG A 303 -4.81 31.56 1.94
CA ARG A 303 -3.57 31.34 2.68
C ARG A 303 -3.75 31.14 4.19
N PRO A 304 -4.67 31.84 4.89
CA PRO A 304 -4.97 31.54 6.30
C PRO A 304 -5.44 30.09 6.54
N LEU A 305 -6.16 29.49 5.58
CA LEU A 305 -6.56 28.08 5.66
C LEU A 305 -5.35 27.14 5.53
N LEU A 306 -4.34 27.49 4.73
CA LEU A 306 -3.09 26.73 4.65
C LEU A 306 -2.39 26.72 6.02
N LEU A 307 -2.32 27.86 6.70
CA LEU A 307 -1.69 27.94 8.03
C LEU A 307 -2.49 27.13 9.07
N GLN A 308 -3.82 27.15 9.00
CA GLN A 308 -4.67 26.29 9.83
C GLN A 308 -4.42 24.79 9.56
N VAL A 309 -4.33 24.41 8.28
CA VAL A 309 -4.01 23.03 7.86
C VAL A 309 -2.65 22.62 8.39
N LEU A 310 -1.62 23.48 8.26
CA LEU A 310 -0.29 23.20 8.75
C LEU A 310 -0.29 22.95 10.27
N ARG A 311 -0.97 23.80 11.06
CA ARG A 311 -1.11 23.57 12.51
C ARG A 311 -1.78 22.24 12.83
N ALA A 312 -2.86 21.90 12.13
CA ALA A 312 -3.57 20.63 12.34
C ALA A 312 -2.70 19.41 11.97
N LEU A 313 -1.93 19.50 10.87
CA LEU A 313 -0.99 18.46 10.45
C LEU A 313 0.15 18.30 11.46
N SER A 314 0.73 19.42 11.92
CA SER A 314 1.80 19.40 12.93
C SER A 314 1.32 18.80 14.24
N GLN A 315 0.12 19.15 14.71
CA GLN A 315 -0.48 18.59 15.92
C GLN A 315 -0.77 17.09 15.77
N ALA A 316 -1.32 16.66 14.63
CA ALA A 316 -1.61 15.25 14.37
C ALA A 316 -0.32 14.42 14.28
N TRP A 317 0.73 14.95 13.64
CA TRP A 317 2.01 14.28 13.47
C TRP A 317 2.82 14.19 14.78
N ALA A 318 2.76 15.23 15.62
CA ALA A 318 3.51 15.30 16.87
C ALA A 318 2.79 14.64 18.07
N ASN A 319 1.55 14.20 17.92
CA ASN A 319 0.77 13.60 19.00
C ASN A 319 1.26 12.17 19.31
N PRO A 320 1.78 11.88 20.52
CA PRO A 320 2.29 10.55 20.88
C PRO A 320 1.24 9.44 20.74
N SER A 321 -0.03 9.73 21.04
CA SER A 321 -1.12 8.77 20.89
C SER A 321 -1.41 8.47 19.43
N ALA A 322 -1.28 9.46 18.54
CA ALA A 322 -1.46 9.25 17.11
C ALA A 322 -0.35 8.33 16.56
N VAL A 323 0.91 8.54 16.96
CA VAL A 323 2.03 7.68 16.55
C VAL A 323 1.83 6.21 16.95
N LYS A 324 1.18 5.95 18.09
CA LYS A 324 0.93 4.57 18.59
C LYS A 324 -0.32 3.91 17.99
N HIS A 325 -1.35 4.69 17.69
CA HIS A 325 -2.70 4.17 17.38
C HIS A 325 -3.19 4.46 15.96
N THR A 326 -2.37 5.06 15.09
CA THR A 326 -2.73 5.27 13.68
C THR A 326 -1.96 4.33 12.76
N PRO A 327 -2.59 3.83 11.67
CA PRO A 327 -1.90 3.02 10.67
C PRO A 327 -0.69 3.73 10.08
N LEU A 328 0.34 2.97 9.73
CA LEU A 328 1.59 3.50 9.20
C LEU A 328 1.37 4.29 7.89
N GLU A 329 0.45 3.82 7.04
CA GLU A 329 0.10 4.47 5.77
C GLU A 329 -0.46 5.88 6.03
N GLN A 330 -1.26 6.03 7.09
CA GLN A 330 -1.81 7.32 7.48
C GLN A 330 -0.74 8.24 8.05
N GLN A 331 0.16 7.72 8.90
CA GLN A 331 1.28 8.50 9.43
C GLN A 331 2.20 9.00 8.32
N LEU A 332 2.50 8.15 7.34
CA LEU A 332 3.28 8.51 6.15
C LEU A 332 2.55 9.57 5.34
N TYR A 333 1.24 9.42 5.11
CA TYR A 333 0.43 10.39 4.37
C TYR A 333 0.42 11.77 5.04
N VAL A 334 0.23 11.82 6.36
CA VAL A 334 0.29 13.07 7.15
C VAL A 334 1.69 13.69 7.10
N SER A 335 2.75 12.88 7.17
CA SER A 335 4.14 13.34 7.05
C SER A 335 4.41 13.98 5.68
N LYS A 336 3.92 13.36 4.58
CA LYS A 336 3.98 13.93 3.23
C LYS A 336 3.24 15.26 3.14
N ALA A 337 2.03 15.35 3.69
CA ALA A 337 1.24 16.57 3.69
C ALA A 337 1.89 17.69 4.52
N LEU A 338 2.50 17.37 5.66
CA LEU A 338 3.23 18.30 6.51
C LEU A 338 4.43 18.91 5.76
N LEU A 339 5.29 18.08 5.18
CA LEU A 339 6.46 18.53 4.43
C LEU A 339 6.06 19.42 3.23
N LEU A 340 5.05 19.00 2.46
CA LEU A 340 4.53 19.79 1.36
C LEU A 340 3.96 21.15 1.83
N SER A 341 3.28 21.18 2.98
CA SER A 341 2.73 22.42 3.54
C SER A 341 3.84 23.40 3.95
N VAL A 342 4.89 22.91 4.60
CA VAL A 342 6.05 23.73 5.01
C VAL A 342 6.84 24.25 3.81
N ASN A 343 6.95 23.45 2.74
CA ASN A 343 7.61 23.86 1.51
C ASN A 343 6.86 25.00 0.78
N LEU A 344 5.56 25.20 1.06
CA LEU A 344 4.73 26.23 0.44
C LEU A 344 4.69 27.57 1.22
N LEU A 345 5.28 27.63 2.42
CA LEU A 345 5.32 28.84 3.24
C LEU A 345 6.21 29.92 2.62
N ARG A 346 5.83 31.19 2.77
CA ARG A 346 6.73 32.33 2.51
C ARG A 346 7.67 32.53 3.70
N ASP A 347 8.78 33.23 3.51
CA ASP A 347 9.74 33.47 4.58
C ASP A 347 9.13 34.23 5.77
N ALA A 348 8.25 35.20 5.51
CA ALA A 348 7.52 35.90 6.58
C ALA A 348 6.63 34.96 7.42
N GLU A 349 5.91 34.05 6.77
CA GLU A 349 5.03 33.08 7.43
C GLU A 349 5.83 32.01 8.18
N LEU A 350 6.99 31.62 7.63
CA LEU A 350 7.90 30.71 8.30
C LEU A 350 8.45 31.34 9.60
N GLN A 351 8.81 32.63 9.57
CA GLN A 351 9.29 33.31 10.77
C GLN A 351 8.19 33.45 11.82
N GLU A 352 6.95 33.71 11.43
CA GLU A 352 5.79 33.75 12.32
C GLU A 352 5.55 32.39 13.02
N LEU A 353 5.60 31.29 12.26
CA LEU A 353 5.29 29.95 12.77
C LEU A 353 6.52 29.19 13.31
N ARG A 354 7.70 29.83 13.35
CA ARG A 354 8.96 29.15 13.67
C ARG A 354 8.92 28.45 15.02
N SER A 355 8.42 29.12 16.07
CA SER A 355 8.34 28.56 17.42
C SER A 355 7.40 27.35 17.50
N GLU A 356 6.20 27.46 16.91
CA GLU A 356 5.21 26.38 16.84
C GLU A 356 5.77 25.16 16.09
N LEU A 357 6.42 25.39 14.94
CA LEU A 357 7.02 24.32 14.14
C LEU A 357 8.20 23.65 14.83
N LEU A 358 9.04 24.40 15.55
CA LEU A 358 10.14 23.84 16.34
C LEU A 358 9.63 22.97 17.48
N GLN A 359 8.59 23.43 18.20
CA GLN A 359 7.98 22.64 19.26
C GLN A 359 7.36 21.34 18.71
N CYS A 360 6.63 21.43 17.60
CA CYS A 360 6.06 20.25 16.94
C CYS A 360 7.14 19.30 16.41
N MET A 361 8.22 19.83 15.82
CA MET A 361 9.33 19.04 15.31
C MET A 361 10.03 18.28 16.44
N LEU A 362 10.39 18.95 17.54
CA LEU A 362 11.09 18.31 18.66
C LEU A 362 10.21 17.27 19.37
N GLY A 363 8.98 17.64 19.73
CA GLY A 363 8.06 16.73 20.42
C GLY A 363 7.60 15.56 19.54
N GLY A 364 7.35 15.82 18.26
CA GLY A 364 7.01 14.78 17.30
C GLY A 364 8.18 13.86 17.01
N MET A 365 9.38 14.39 16.72
CA MET A 365 10.57 13.57 16.50
C MET A 365 10.87 12.68 17.70
N GLN A 366 10.78 13.19 18.93
CA GLN A 366 10.91 12.37 20.13
C GLN A 366 9.89 11.22 20.16
N SER A 367 8.60 11.53 19.93
CA SER A 367 7.53 10.53 19.91
C SER A 367 7.73 9.45 18.84
N HIS A 368 8.25 9.81 17.67
CA HIS A 368 8.54 8.86 16.59
C HIS A 368 9.81 8.04 16.89
N LEU A 369 10.85 8.63 17.47
CA LEU A 369 12.10 7.96 17.86
C LEU A 369 11.89 6.95 19.00
N ASP A 370 10.98 7.25 19.92
CA ASP A 370 10.58 6.36 21.02
C ASP A 370 9.80 5.12 20.53
N SER A 371 9.39 5.07 19.26
CA SER A 371 8.71 3.91 18.69
C SER A 371 9.62 2.70 18.56
N SER A 372 9.10 1.52 18.89
CA SER A 372 9.79 0.24 18.67
C SER A 372 9.89 -0.15 17.19
N VAL A 373 9.16 0.54 16.30
CA VAL A 373 9.12 0.24 14.86
C VAL A 373 10.10 1.11 14.08
N VAL A 374 11.05 0.44 13.42
CA VAL A 374 12.13 1.08 12.63
C VAL A 374 11.58 2.05 11.58
N ARG A 375 10.53 1.66 10.83
CA ARG A 375 9.91 2.51 9.80
C ARG A 375 9.36 3.83 10.37
N ILE A 376 8.75 3.80 11.55
CA ILE A 376 8.23 5.01 12.23
C ILE A 376 9.40 5.90 12.66
N ARG A 377 10.47 5.32 13.24
CA ARG A 377 11.68 6.07 13.61
C ARG A 377 12.33 6.74 12.40
N HIS A 378 12.49 6.01 11.28
CA HIS A 378 13.06 6.54 10.04
C HIS A 378 12.24 7.72 9.51
N MET A 379 10.91 7.61 9.50
CA MET A 379 10.02 8.71 9.12
C MET A 379 10.19 9.94 10.03
N GLY A 380 10.26 9.73 11.36
CA GLY A 380 10.52 10.79 12.33
C GLY A 380 11.84 11.52 12.08
N MET A 381 12.92 10.76 11.83
CA MET A 381 14.24 11.30 11.50
C MET A 381 14.21 12.13 10.21
N VAL A 382 13.71 11.56 9.11
CA VAL A 382 13.66 12.23 7.79
C VAL A 382 12.85 13.53 7.85
N VAL A 383 11.68 13.51 8.51
CA VAL A 383 10.84 14.71 8.66
C VAL A 383 11.55 15.75 9.52
N GLY A 384 12.19 15.34 10.62
CA GLY A 384 12.99 16.21 11.48
C GLY A 384 14.13 16.90 10.73
N GLU A 385 14.89 16.16 9.92
CA GLU A 385 15.95 16.72 9.04
C GLU A 385 15.39 17.72 8.05
N CYS A 386 14.29 17.36 7.36
CA CYS A 386 13.64 18.22 6.38
C CYS A 386 13.18 19.55 7.01
N LEU A 387 12.53 19.49 8.17
CA LEU A 387 12.04 20.66 8.88
C LEU A 387 13.20 21.51 9.43
N SER A 388 14.21 20.89 10.03
CA SER A 388 15.43 21.57 10.51
C SER A 388 16.15 22.30 9.38
N ALA A 389 16.33 21.64 8.22
CA ALA A 389 16.97 22.21 7.06
C ALA A 389 16.20 23.40 6.45
N ARG A 390 14.86 23.41 6.56
CA ARG A 390 14.04 24.51 6.06
C ARG A 390 14.01 25.70 7.02
N MET A 391 14.12 25.46 8.33
CA MET A 391 14.09 26.53 9.34
C MET A 391 15.45 27.22 9.54
N ASP A 392 16.57 26.69 9.03
CA ASP A 392 17.91 27.23 9.25
C ASP A 392 18.16 27.58 10.73
N LEU A 393 18.18 26.55 11.57
CA LEU A 393 18.58 26.67 12.97
C LEU A 393 20.10 26.92 13.03
N ASN A 394 20.53 28.19 13.10
CA ASN A 394 21.89 28.59 13.47
C ASN A 394 23.03 27.78 12.78
N ASN A 395 22.90 27.45 11.49
CA ASN A 395 23.81 26.59 10.72
C ASN A 395 23.99 25.13 11.22
N THR A 396 23.28 24.67 12.25
CA THR A 396 23.27 23.28 12.70
C THR A 396 22.13 22.51 12.03
N LYS A 397 22.45 21.88 10.89
CA LYS A 397 21.53 20.96 10.22
C LYS A 397 21.56 19.63 10.93
N LEU A 398 20.41 19.20 11.45
CA LEU A 398 20.25 17.88 12.02
C LEU A 398 20.46 16.83 10.91
N LYS A 399 21.29 15.83 11.18
CA LYS A 399 21.55 14.70 10.28
C LYS A 399 21.60 13.42 11.10
N PHE A 400 20.89 12.41 10.64
CA PHE A 400 20.80 11.08 11.18
C PHE A 400 21.37 10.07 10.18
N GLU A 401 21.77 8.92 10.71
CA GLU A 401 22.16 7.76 9.93
C GLU A 401 20.99 6.77 9.92
N TYR A 402 20.49 6.45 8.74
CA TYR A 402 19.42 5.48 8.52
C TYR A 402 19.52 4.87 7.11
N ASP A 403 18.97 3.67 6.95
CA ASP A 403 18.92 3.00 5.65
C ASP A 403 17.96 3.73 4.70
N GLN A 404 18.43 4.01 3.48
CA GLN A 404 17.66 4.74 2.47
C GLN A 404 16.74 3.79 1.70
N ASP A 405 15.48 3.76 2.11
CA ASP A 405 14.41 3.03 1.43
C ASP A 405 13.57 3.94 0.51
N GLU A 406 12.73 3.36 -0.36
CA GLU A 406 11.86 4.10 -1.29
C GLU A 406 11.01 5.19 -0.60
N GLU A 407 10.50 4.92 0.60
CA GLU A 407 9.68 5.85 1.38
C GLU A 407 10.49 7.06 1.88
N THR A 408 11.70 6.82 2.39
CA THR A 408 12.61 7.87 2.87
C THR A 408 13.05 8.77 1.72
N LEU A 409 13.36 8.18 0.57
CA LEU A 409 13.72 8.91 -0.65
C LEU A 409 12.54 9.74 -1.18
N GLU A 410 11.31 9.21 -1.11
CA GLU A 410 10.13 9.97 -1.49
C GLU A 410 9.95 11.20 -0.59
N LEU A 411 10.03 11.05 0.73
CA LEU A 411 9.90 12.15 1.70
C LEU A 411 10.95 13.25 1.48
N LEU A 412 12.22 12.86 1.31
CA LEU A 412 13.31 13.80 1.00
C LEU A 412 13.04 14.58 -0.29
N SER A 413 12.48 13.91 -1.31
CA SER A 413 12.17 14.54 -2.59
C SER A 413 11.06 15.60 -2.53
N LEU A 414 10.26 15.65 -1.45
CA LEU A 414 9.17 16.62 -1.28
C LEU A 414 9.68 18.04 -0.99
N MET A 415 10.87 18.14 -0.40
CA MET A 415 11.50 19.41 -0.03
C MET A 415 12.41 19.98 -1.12
N THR A 416 12.79 19.17 -2.11
CA THR A 416 13.53 19.68 -3.28
C THR A 416 12.60 20.44 -4.23
N PRO A 417 12.92 21.70 -4.61
CA PRO A 417 12.12 22.44 -5.58
C PRO A 417 12.15 21.70 -6.93
N SER A 418 10.96 21.40 -7.44
CA SER A 418 10.76 20.66 -8.69
C SER A 418 11.15 21.51 -9.91
N LEU A 419 12.45 21.65 -10.20
CA LEU A 419 12.89 21.94 -11.57
C LEU A 419 12.88 20.62 -12.38
N GLU A 420 11.95 20.54 -13.33
CA GLU A 420 12.05 19.76 -14.57
C GLU A 420 12.34 18.24 -14.45
N ARG A 421 11.33 17.46 -14.09
CA ARG A 421 11.34 15.99 -14.23
C ARG A 421 10.90 15.47 -15.62
N SER A 422 10.65 16.35 -16.60
CA SER A 422 10.12 15.96 -17.93
C SER A 422 11.17 15.73 -19.03
N GLN A 423 12.48 15.91 -18.78
CA GLN A 423 13.51 15.64 -19.81
C GLN A 423 14.56 14.57 -19.43
N ARG A 424 14.54 14.02 -18.21
CA ARG A 424 15.54 13.03 -17.79
C ARG A 424 15.15 11.55 -18.00
N ARG A 425 13.97 11.27 -18.56
CA ARG A 425 13.50 9.89 -18.81
C ARG A 425 13.90 9.30 -20.17
N SER A 426 14.65 10.01 -21.03
CA SER A 426 15.04 9.48 -22.36
C SER A 426 16.50 9.03 -22.51
N LEU A 427 17.35 9.10 -21.49
CA LEU A 427 18.75 8.68 -21.60
C LEU A 427 19.22 7.96 -20.33
N ARG A 428 18.77 6.72 -20.13
CA ARG A 428 19.48 5.73 -19.31
C ARG A 428 19.38 4.37 -19.99
N THR A 429 20.16 4.23 -21.05
CA THR A 429 20.65 2.93 -21.50
C THR A 429 21.77 2.51 -20.55
N GLU A 430 21.69 1.29 -20.05
CA GLU A 430 22.70 0.69 -19.18
C GLU A 430 24.05 0.55 -19.90
N SER A 431 25.13 0.92 -19.21
CA SER A 431 26.46 0.38 -19.45
C SER A 431 27.29 0.47 -18.15
N PRO A 432 27.99 -0.59 -17.72
CA PRO A 432 28.71 -0.63 -16.45
C PRO A 432 30.17 -0.21 -16.64
N LEU A 433 30.72 0.68 -15.80
CA LEU A 433 32.16 0.95 -15.75
C LEU A 433 32.66 1.39 -14.36
N LEU A 434 33.60 0.58 -13.87
CA LEU A 434 34.76 0.82 -13.02
C LEU A 434 35.00 2.26 -12.49
N LYS A 435 35.28 2.35 -11.18
CA LYS A 435 35.96 3.49 -10.55
C LYS A 435 37.41 3.12 -10.20
N ARG A 436 38.37 3.78 -10.84
CA ARG A 436 39.69 4.10 -10.28
C ARG A 436 39.62 5.54 -9.74
N PRO A 437 40.29 5.88 -8.63
CA PRO A 437 40.36 7.25 -8.15
C PRO A 437 41.55 7.99 -8.78
N ASN A 438 41.27 9.21 -9.25
CA ASN A 438 42.25 10.21 -9.66
C ASN A 438 42.70 11.05 -8.45
N ALA A 439 43.97 11.42 -8.51
CA ALA A 439 44.62 12.45 -7.74
C ALA A 439 44.21 13.87 -8.20
N SER A 440 44.46 14.84 -7.31
CA SER A 440 44.50 16.29 -7.56
C SER A 440 45.77 16.82 -6.85
N SER A 441 46.85 17.14 -7.59
CA SER A 441 47.30 18.50 -8.02
C SER A 441 47.90 19.34 -6.88
N GLN A 442 49.04 20.06 -6.96
CA GLN A 442 49.81 20.76 -8.02
C GLN A 442 51.16 21.21 -7.34
N ASN A 443 52.34 21.30 -7.96
CA ASN A 443 52.82 22.46 -8.75
C ASN A 443 54.28 22.27 -9.28
N LYS A 444 54.51 22.73 -10.52
CA LYS A 444 55.65 23.44 -11.21
C LYS A 444 57.07 23.43 -10.56
N SER A 445 58.23 23.42 -11.24
CA SER A 445 58.64 23.71 -12.64
C SER A 445 60.14 23.35 -12.92
N LYS A 446 60.44 22.93 -14.16
CA LYS A 446 61.69 22.85 -14.98
C LYS A 446 63.06 23.35 -14.43
N SER A 447 64.13 22.56 -14.58
CA SER A 447 65.27 22.71 -15.55
C SER A 447 66.47 21.78 -15.22
N ASP A 448 67.22 21.39 -16.24
CA ASP A 448 68.42 20.48 -16.29
C ASP A 448 69.72 21.34 -16.26
N PRO A 449 70.98 20.81 -16.30
CA PRO A 449 71.69 19.74 -15.56
C PRO A 449 72.98 20.24 -14.82
N GLY A 450 73.57 19.40 -13.96
CA GLY A 450 75.03 19.37 -13.69
C GLY A 450 75.54 19.94 -12.35
N SER A 451 76.13 19.08 -11.50
CA SER A 451 77.44 19.27 -10.85
C SER A 451 77.72 18.17 -9.80
N ASP A 452 78.86 17.53 -10.03
CA ASP A 452 79.79 16.83 -9.16
C ASP A 452 79.85 17.15 -7.65
N LEU A 453 80.05 16.07 -6.87
CA LEU A 453 80.89 15.90 -5.66
C LEU A 453 80.37 16.23 -4.24
N ASP A 454 80.81 15.32 -3.33
CA ASP A 454 80.88 15.30 -1.85
C ASP A 454 79.59 15.37 -1.03
N SER A 455 79.16 14.27 -0.38
CA SER A 455 79.65 13.64 0.87
C SER A 455 79.07 14.30 2.13
N ASP A 456 78.34 13.48 2.89
CA ASP A 456 77.90 13.61 4.28
C ASP A 456 76.95 14.76 4.66
N ASP A 457 75.66 14.45 4.75
CA ASP A 457 74.99 14.41 6.07
C ASP A 457 73.56 13.85 6.00
N GLU A 458 73.18 13.23 7.13
CA GLU A 458 71.81 12.91 7.60
C GLU A 458 71.14 11.60 7.11
N PHE A 459 71.26 10.58 7.97
CA PHE A 459 70.57 9.29 8.05
C PHE A 459 69.32 9.12 7.15
N SER A 460 69.42 8.22 6.16
CA SER A 460 68.25 7.63 5.51
C SER A 460 67.50 6.72 6.51
N PRO A 461 66.16 6.80 6.62
CA PRO A 461 65.38 5.86 7.44
C PRO A 461 65.74 4.42 7.08
N TYR A 462 65.96 3.58 8.09
CA TYR A 462 66.30 2.17 7.90
C TYR A 462 65.27 1.49 6.99
N ASP A 463 65.74 0.78 5.97
CA ASP A 463 64.91 -0.01 5.08
C ASP A 463 64.35 -1.24 5.83
N MET A 464 63.10 -1.16 6.28
CA MET A 464 62.35 -2.26 6.90
C MET A 464 61.79 -3.25 5.86
N SER A 465 62.21 -3.23 4.59
CA SER A 465 61.76 -4.21 3.58
C SER A 465 62.20 -5.65 3.86
N ALA A 466 63.18 -5.83 4.76
CA ALA A 466 63.60 -7.14 5.27
C ALA A 466 62.87 -7.58 6.55
N ASP A 467 62.03 -6.73 7.16
CA ASP A 467 61.15 -7.13 8.25
C ASP A 467 59.99 -7.96 7.67
N GLN A 468 60.12 -9.28 7.74
CA GLN A 468 58.98 -10.17 7.54
C GLN A 468 58.00 -9.93 8.69
N GLU A 469 56.86 -9.30 8.42
CA GLU A 469 55.69 -9.45 9.28
C GLU A 469 55.41 -10.95 9.42
N MET A 470 55.72 -11.54 10.57
CA MET A 470 55.41 -12.93 10.81
C MET A 470 53.90 -13.13 10.62
N THR A 471 53.50 -13.88 9.60
CA THR A 471 52.13 -14.36 9.44
C THR A 471 51.75 -15.09 10.71
N LYS A 472 50.98 -14.44 11.58
CA LYS A 472 50.57 -15.00 12.86
C LYS A 472 49.73 -16.24 12.58
N GLU A 473 50.18 -17.40 13.04
CA GLU A 473 49.50 -18.67 12.82
C GLU A 473 48.10 -18.66 13.45
N SER A 474 47.13 -19.28 12.78
CA SER A 474 45.78 -19.41 13.32
C SER A 474 45.75 -20.42 14.48
N PRO A 475 45.00 -20.12 15.55
CA PRO A 475 44.89 -21.01 16.70
C PRO A 475 44.25 -22.34 16.30
N ARG A 476 44.81 -23.46 16.80
CA ARG A 476 44.36 -24.83 16.48
C ARG A 476 43.49 -25.43 17.59
N TYR A 477 43.58 -24.91 18.81
CA TYR A 477 42.85 -25.40 19.97
C TYR A 477 41.86 -24.35 20.49
N LEU A 478 40.71 -24.83 20.98
CA LEU A 478 39.67 -23.96 21.56
C LEU A 478 40.13 -23.24 22.83
N ARG A 479 41.05 -23.84 23.60
CA ARG A 479 41.66 -23.23 24.79
C ARG A 479 42.52 -22.03 24.42
N ASP A 480 43.28 -22.11 23.33
CA ASP A 480 44.09 -20.99 22.82
C ASP A 480 43.20 -19.85 22.35
N CYS A 481 42.07 -20.16 21.69
CA CYS A 481 41.08 -19.14 21.33
C CYS A 481 40.50 -18.45 22.57
N LEU A 482 40.14 -19.22 23.61
CA LEU A 482 39.60 -18.69 24.85
C LEU A 482 40.61 -17.78 25.55
N GLU A 483 41.87 -18.21 25.68
CA GLU A 483 42.94 -17.42 26.27
C GLU A 483 43.16 -16.14 25.48
N THR A 484 43.25 -16.23 24.14
CA THR A 484 43.44 -15.06 23.26
C THR A 484 42.30 -14.06 23.42
N LEU A 485 41.05 -14.51 23.53
CA LEU A 485 39.90 -13.61 23.72
C LEU A 485 39.85 -12.95 25.10
N ILE A 486 40.49 -13.53 26.12
CA ILE A 486 40.55 -12.98 27.48
C ILE A 486 41.73 -12.03 27.65
N SER A 487 42.93 -12.40 27.17
CA SER A 487 44.19 -11.77 27.57
C SER A 487 44.96 -11.07 26.44
N SER A 488 44.62 -11.28 25.16
CA SER A 488 45.38 -10.71 24.05
C SER A 488 44.95 -9.29 23.71
N GLU A 489 45.91 -8.36 23.65
CA GLU A 489 45.72 -7.00 23.12
C GLU A 489 45.98 -6.89 21.60
N ASP A 490 46.43 -7.99 20.97
CA ASP A 490 46.79 -8.06 19.55
C ASP A 490 45.54 -8.24 18.65
N SER A 491 45.20 -7.21 17.87
CA SER A 491 43.98 -7.18 17.04
C SER A 491 43.91 -8.33 16.04
N VAL A 492 45.05 -8.68 15.42
CA VAL A 492 45.13 -9.71 14.38
C VAL A 492 44.87 -11.10 14.97
N ARG A 493 45.38 -11.38 16.18
CA ARG A 493 45.12 -12.66 16.86
C ARG A 493 43.68 -12.80 17.31
N VAL A 494 43.07 -11.72 17.80
CA VAL A 494 41.66 -11.70 18.20
C VAL A 494 40.76 -11.96 16.98
N GLU A 495 41.03 -11.30 15.84
CA GLU A 495 40.30 -11.52 14.59
C GLU A 495 40.44 -12.95 14.06
N LEU A 496 41.67 -13.51 14.03
CA LEU A 496 41.90 -14.89 13.62
C LEU A 496 41.22 -15.90 14.54
N SER A 497 41.22 -15.65 15.85
CA SER A 497 40.56 -16.51 16.85
C SER A 497 39.04 -16.55 16.63
N LEU A 498 38.40 -15.40 16.41
CA LEU A 498 36.96 -15.33 16.15
C LEU A 498 36.55 -16.00 14.84
N ARG A 499 37.38 -15.88 13.78
CA ARG A 499 37.12 -16.54 12.49
C ARG A 499 37.19 -18.06 12.57
N VAL A 500 38.07 -18.60 13.40
CA VAL A 500 38.32 -20.04 13.49
C VAL A 500 37.48 -20.73 14.57
N ALA A 501 37.00 -19.98 15.57
CA ALA A 501 36.26 -20.50 16.73
C ALA A 501 35.06 -21.38 16.36
N GLU A 502 34.17 -20.91 15.48
CA GLU A 502 32.99 -21.68 15.06
C GLU A 502 33.37 -23.06 14.48
N GLY A 503 34.36 -23.07 13.57
CA GLY A 503 34.84 -24.29 12.93
C GLY A 503 35.48 -25.28 13.92
N LEU A 504 36.20 -24.78 14.92
CA LEU A 504 36.80 -25.61 15.96
C LEU A 504 35.75 -26.21 16.91
N VAL A 505 34.71 -25.45 17.26
CA VAL A 505 33.59 -25.93 18.10
C VAL A 505 32.89 -27.10 17.43
N ARG A 506 32.56 -26.96 16.14
CA ARG A 506 31.85 -28.01 15.37
C ARG A 506 32.72 -29.25 15.12
N LYS A 507 34.03 -29.09 14.94
CA LYS A 507 34.97 -30.21 14.72
C LYS A 507 35.28 -30.99 16.00
N ASN A 508 35.43 -30.31 17.13
CA ASN A 508 35.90 -30.90 18.39
C ASN A 508 34.83 -30.84 19.49
N VAL A 509 33.73 -31.60 19.31
CA VAL A 509 32.57 -31.62 20.22
C VAL A 509 32.94 -31.89 21.68
N PHE A 510 33.87 -32.82 21.95
CA PHE A 510 34.27 -33.17 23.31
C PHE A 510 34.99 -32.00 24.02
N ALA A 511 36.00 -31.42 23.36
CA ALA A 511 36.73 -30.27 23.90
C ALA A 511 35.83 -29.03 24.05
N ALA A 512 34.88 -28.85 23.13
CA ALA A 512 33.91 -27.76 23.20
C ALA A 512 33.00 -27.86 24.44
N ARG A 513 32.59 -29.07 24.85
CA ARG A 513 31.75 -29.28 26.05
C ARG A 513 32.46 -28.92 27.35
N GLU A 514 33.78 -29.09 27.44
CA GLU A 514 34.53 -28.76 28.66
C GLU A 514 34.59 -27.25 28.94
N ILE A 515 34.57 -26.43 27.89
CA ILE A 515 34.74 -24.98 27.97
C ILE A 515 33.54 -24.18 27.47
N SER A 516 32.42 -24.84 27.15
CA SER A 516 31.26 -24.28 26.45
C SER A 516 30.71 -23.04 27.15
N VAL A 517 30.45 -23.16 28.46
CA VAL A 517 29.92 -22.08 29.30
C VAL A 517 30.94 -20.95 29.47
N GLN A 518 32.22 -21.28 29.67
CA GLN A 518 33.28 -20.27 29.84
C GLN A 518 33.47 -19.45 28.56
N LEU A 519 33.53 -20.11 27.40
CA LEU A 519 33.67 -19.44 26.12
C LEU A 519 32.42 -18.62 25.77
N THR A 520 31.22 -19.12 26.08
CA THR A 520 29.98 -18.35 25.91
C THR A 520 29.96 -17.09 26.78
N LYS A 521 30.42 -17.19 28.03
CA LYS A 521 30.59 -16.04 28.94
C LYS A 521 31.53 -15.01 28.36
N VAL A 522 32.70 -15.42 27.85
CA VAL A 522 33.66 -14.49 27.23
C VAL A 522 33.03 -13.82 26.01
N LEU A 523 32.44 -14.59 25.09
CA LEU A 523 31.83 -14.06 23.87
C LEU A 523 30.70 -13.06 24.16
N LEU A 524 29.83 -13.32 25.15
CA LEU A 524 28.75 -12.41 25.52
C LEU A 524 29.24 -11.03 26.00
N HIS A 525 30.44 -10.97 26.58
CA HIS A 525 31.05 -9.74 27.10
C HIS A 525 32.10 -9.13 26.14
N THR A 526 32.39 -9.80 25.02
CA THR A 526 33.34 -9.27 24.03
C THR A 526 32.72 -8.11 23.26
N GLU A 527 33.45 -6.99 23.25
CA GLU A 527 33.15 -5.78 22.48
C GLU A 527 34.12 -5.63 21.31
N ASP A 528 33.67 -4.97 20.25
CA ASP A 528 34.48 -4.74 19.05
C ASP A 528 35.46 -3.58 19.25
N LYS A 529 36.53 -3.82 20.00
CA LYS A 529 37.57 -2.82 20.27
C LYS A 529 38.40 -2.45 19.03
N TYR A 530 38.40 -3.29 18.00
CA TYR A 530 39.31 -3.19 16.87
C TYR A 530 38.60 -2.98 15.51
N SER A 531 37.29 -2.74 15.51
CA SER A 531 36.47 -2.59 14.29
C SER A 531 36.61 -3.78 13.33
N ILE A 532 36.51 -4.99 13.87
CA ILE A 532 36.70 -6.23 13.12
C ILE A 532 35.55 -6.42 12.13
N ARG A 533 35.89 -6.70 10.86
CA ARG A 533 34.89 -6.94 9.81
C ARG A 533 34.03 -8.16 10.15
N GLY A 534 32.73 -7.94 10.31
CA GLY A 534 31.78 -9.00 10.63
C GLY A 534 31.88 -9.50 12.08
N PHE A 535 32.40 -8.70 13.02
CA PHE A 535 32.53 -9.08 14.42
C PHE A 535 31.25 -9.70 15.01
N LEU A 536 30.11 -9.00 14.84
CA LEU A 536 28.82 -9.43 15.39
C LEU A 536 28.40 -10.80 14.86
N SER A 537 28.57 -11.06 13.55
CA SER A 537 28.19 -12.34 12.95
C SER A 537 29.12 -13.47 13.37
N LEU A 538 30.44 -13.24 13.42
CA LEU A 538 31.42 -14.23 13.87
C LEU A 538 31.19 -14.63 15.34
N ARG A 539 30.93 -13.65 16.20
CA ARG A 539 30.59 -13.86 17.61
C ARG A 539 29.30 -14.64 17.76
N GLN A 540 28.23 -14.22 17.07
CA GLN A 540 26.91 -14.85 17.15
C GLN A 540 26.94 -16.30 16.64
N THR A 541 27.53 -16.55 15.47
CA THR A 541 27.65 -17.90 14.89
C THR A 541 28.42 -18.86 15.80
N THR A 542 29.49 -18.39 16.44
CA THR A 542 30.24 -19.17 17.43
C THR A 542 29.40 -19.48 18.66
N MET A 543 28.66 -18.51 19.22
CA MET A 543 27.76 -18.74 20.36
C MET A 543 26.62 -19.72 20.01
N VAL A 544 26.07 -19.63 18.80
CA VAL A 544 25.07 -20.58 18.29
C VAL A 544 25.66 -21.98 18.19
N ALA A 545 26.86 -22.13 17.62
CA ALA A 545 27.55 -23.42 17.53
C ALA A 545 27.81 -24.05 18.91
N LEU A 546 28.18 -23.24 19.92
CA LEU A 546 28.34 -23.70 21.30
C LEU A 546 27.02 -24.18 21.91
N THR A 547 25.95 -23.42 21.70
CA THR A 547 24.60 -23.75 22.19
C THR A 547 24.05 -25.00 21.52
N VAL A 548 24.40 -25.28 20.26
CA VAL A 548 23.98 -26.52 19.57
C VAL A 548 24.83 -27.73 20.00
N THR A 549 26.08 -27.51 20.40
CA THR A 549 27.03 -28.57 20.78
C THR A 549 26.81 -29.06 22.22
N ASP A 550 26.54 -28.12 23.13
CA ASP A 550 26.29 -28.36 24.55
C ASP A 550 25.03 -27.63 25.02
N CYS A 551 23.87 -28.13 24.57
CA CYS A 551 22.60 -27.40 24.66
C CYS A 551 22.17 -27.06 26.09
N ILE A 552 22.18 -28.02 27.01
CA ILE A 552 21.58 -27.82 28.33
C ILE A 552 22.39 -26.81 29.17
N PRO A 553 23.72 -26.98 29.37
CA PRO A 553 24.50 -26.06 30.22
C PRO A 553 24.55 -24.64 29.66
N VAL A 554 24.74 -24.49 28.34
CA VAL A 554 24.83 -23.17 27.70
C VAL A 554 23.48 -22.45 27.71
N THR A 555 22.38 -23.16 27.46
CA THR A 555 21.02 -22.58 27.54
C THR A 555 20.68 -22.14 28.96
N GLN A 556 20.99 -22.95 29.97
CA GLN A 556 20.77 -22.59 31.38
C GLN A 556 21.56 -21.35 31.78
N TYR A 557 22.82 -21.23 31.33
CA TYR A 557 23.63 -20.04 31.53
C TYR A 557 22.98 -18.82 30.87
N LEU A 558 22.70 -18.86 29.57
CA LEU A 558 22.15 -17.73 28.81
C LEU A 558 20.79 -17.26 29.36
N THR A 559 19.91 -18.19 29.72
CA THR A 559 18.58 -17.85 30.28
C THR A 559 18.67 -17.25 31.68
N THR A 560 19.68 -17.60 32.47
CA THR A 560 19.95 -17.00 33.78
C THR A 560 20.53 -15.59 33.62
N GLU A 561 21.50 -15.41 32.72
CA GLU A 561 22.09 -14.09 32.43
C GLU A 561 21.06 -13.12 31.82
N PHE A 562 20.06 -13.62 31.09
CA PHE A 562 18.95 -12.81 30.58
C PHE A 562 18.19 -12.05 31.67
N TYR A 563 18.15 -12.54 32.92
CA TYR A 563 17.50 -11.88 34.06
C TYR A 563 18.49 -11.27 35.06
N SER A 564 19.79 -11.25 34.75
CA SER A 564 20.82 -10.72 35.65
C SER A 564 20.87 -9.19 35.62
N MET A 565 21.29 -8.54 36.72
CA MET A 565 21.26 -7.08 36.88
C MET A 565 22.25 -6.34 35.95
N ASN A 566 23.35 -6.99 35.56
CA ASN A 566 24.51 -6.31 34.96
C ASN A 566 24.50 -6.24 33.42
N TYR A 567 23.37 -6.54 32.77
CA TYR A 567 23.29 -6.57 31.29
C TYR A 567 22.35 -5.51 30.74
N GLY A 568 22.82 -4.82 29.69
CA GLY A 568 22.03 -3.86 28.93
C GLY A 568 21.05 -4.51 27.95
N LEU A 569 20.10 -3.72 27.43
CA LEU A 569 19.05 -4.19 26.51
C LEU A 569 19.62 -4.89 25.26
N ARG A 570 20.71 -4.37 24.68
CA ARG A 570 21.35 -4.97 23.50
C ARG A 570 21.84 -6.39 23.76
N GLN A 571 22.50 -6.64 24.91
CA GLN A 571 22.98 -7.98 25.26
C GLN A 571 21.82 -8.94 25.52
N ARG A 572 20.73 -8.48 26.14
CA ARG A 572 19.52 -9.30 26.33
C ARG A 572 18.87 -9.69 25.00
N LEU A 573 18.81 -8.77 24.04
CA LEU A 573 18.33 -9.08 22.68
C LEU A 573 19.24 -10.07 21.95
N ASP A 574 20.56 -9.93 22.11
CA ASP A 574 21.57 -10.85 21.56
C ASP A 574 21.43 -12.27 22.14
N ILE A 575 21.21 -12.39 23.46
CA ILE A 575 20.91 -13.67 24.13
C ILE A 575 19.67 -14.34 23.49
N LEU A 576 18.57 -13.60 23.34
CA LEU A 576 17.35 -14.14 22.73
C LEU A 576 17.58 -14.57 21.27
N GLU A 577 18.38 -13.82 20.52
CA GLU A 577 18.70 -14.12 19.13
C GLU A 577 19.57 -15.38 18.99
N VAL A 578 20.61 -15.53 19.81
CA VAL A 578 21.45 -16.73 19.86
C VAL A 578 20.60 -17.96 20.19
N LEU A 579 19.75 -17.88 21.21
CA LEU A 579 18.86 -18.99 21.59
C LEU A 579 17.87 -19.35 20.47
N ALA A 580 17.30 -18.34 19.80
CA ALA A 580 16.39 -18.52 18.67
C ALA A 580 17.08 -19.25 17.50
N LEU A 581 18.26 -18.79 17.10
CA LEU A 581 19.03 -19.38 16.00
C LEU A 581 19.50 -20.80 16.33
N ALA A 582 19.92 -21.06 17.57
CA ALA A 582 20.30 -22.40 18.02
C ALA A 582 19.11 -23.38 18.00
N ALA A 583 17.93 -22.95 18.47
CA ALA A 583 16.73 -23.77 18.39
C ALA A 583 16.33 -24.08 16.94
N GLN A 584 16.43 -23.09 16.04
CA GLN A 584 16.18 -23.29 14.62
C GLN A 584 17.16 -24.28 14.00
N GLU A 585 18.45 -24.19 14.32
CA GLU A 585 19.46 -25.15 13.85
C GLU A 585 19.17 -26.58 14.34
N LEU A 586 18.73 -26.75 15.59
CA LEU A 586 18.35 -28.04 16.16
C LEU A 586 17.06 -28.62 15.54
N SER A 587 16.15 -27.76 15.08
CA SER A 587 14.87 -28.17 14.49
C SER A 587 15.00 -28.58 13.02
N LYS A 588 16.04 -28.10 12.31
CA LYS A 588 16.25 -28.44 10.89
C LYS A 588 16.45 -29.96 10.70
N PRO A 589 15.82 -30.57 9.67
CA PRO A 589 16.07 -31.95 9.32
C PRO A 589 17.54 -32.12 8.93
N ILE A 590 18.19 -33.19 9.41
CA ILE A 590 19.57 -33.51 9.02
C ILE A 590 19.55 -33.85 7.53
N SER A 591 19.78 -32.85 6.69
CA SER A 591 20.20 -33.10 5.32
C SER A 591 21.66 -33.45 5.42
N GLU A 592 22.02 -34.68 5.06
CA GLU A 592 23.42 -35.00 4.77
C GLU A 592 23.87 -34.05 3.65
N GLU A 593 24.46 -32.92 4.01
CA GLU A 593 25.30 -32.17 3.09
C GLU A 593 26.51 -33.06 2.78
N ARG A 594 26.39 -33.90 1.75
CA ARG A 594 27.57 -34.27 0.96
C ARG A 594 28.07 -32.97 0.33
N SER A 595 29.01 -32.33 1.01
CA SER A 595 29.81 -31.28 0.43
C SER A 595 30.44 -31.81 -0.88
N PRO A 596 30.36 -31.07 -2.01
CA PRO A 596 31.13 -31.42 -3.18
C PRO A 596 32.59 -31.17 -2.83
N SER A 597 33.38 -32.24 -2.73
CA SER A 597 34.82 -32.14 -2.64
C SER A 597 35.35 -31.42 -3.88
N VAL A 598 35.85 -30.21 -3.68
CA VAL A 598 36.71 -29.50 -4.64
C VAL A 598 37.97 -30.35 -4.82
N GLY A 599 38.01 -31.10 -5.92
CA GLY A 599 39.24 -31.61 -6.51
C GLY A 599 39.59 -30.73 -7.70
N VAL A 600 40.46 -29.74 -7.48
CA VAL A 600 41.17 -29.08 -8.58
C VAL A 600 42.14 -30.11 -9.15
N SER A 601 42.02 -30.39 -10.44
CA SER A 601 43.11 -30.94 -11.24
C SER A 601 43.07 -30.26 -12.59
N SER A 602 43.89 -29.23 -12.70
CA SER A 602 44.36 -28.67 -13.96
C SER A 602 45.03 -29.75 -14.81
N CYS A 603 44.72 -29.82 -16.10
CA CYS A 603 45.73 -29.81 -17.16
C CYS A 603 45.10 -29.81 -18.56
N THR A 604 45.47 -28.76 -19.30
CA THR A 604 45.88 -28.72 -20.71
C THR A 604 45.05 -29.40 -21.81
N ASP A 605 44.80 -28.58 -22.83
CA ASP A 605 44.61 -28.97 -24.22
C ASP A 605 45.45 -30.18 -24.63
N LEU A 606 44.83 -31.09 -25.39
CA LEU A 606 45.32 -31.61 -26.67
C LEU A 606 44.27 -32.58 -27.24
N THR A 607 43.75 -32.28 -28.42
CA THR A 607 43.16 -33.31 -29.31
C THR A 607 44.30 -34.14 -29.92
N PRO A 608 44.07 -35.44 -30.19
CA PRO A 608 43.86 -35.82 -31.60
C PRO A 608 42.91 -37.03 -31.82
N TYR A 609 41.95 -36.86 -32.74
CA TYR A 609 41.46 -37.75 -33.82
C TYR A 609 41.17 -39.28 -33.61
N PRO A 610 40.42 -39.95 -34.52
CA PRO A 610 39.22 -40.70 -34.17
C PRO A 610 39.39 -42.23 -34.33
N GLY A 611 38.72 -43.01 -33.49
CA GLY A 611 38.68 -44.47 -33.64
C GLY A 611 37.55 -45.10 -32.84
N ASP A 612 36.57 -45.61 -33.59
CA ASP A 612 35.55 -46.62 -33.25
C ASP A 612 35.28 -46.96 -31.78
N ASN A 613 34.16 -46.44 -31.28
CA ASN A 613 33.46 -47.02 -30.13
C ASN A 613 31.95 -47.21 -30.46
N PRO A 614 31.42 -48.45 -30.47
CA PRO A 614 30.06 -48.79 -30.90
C PRO A 614 28.93 -48.30 -29.95
N VAL A 615 29.28 -47.47 -28.95
CA VAL A 615 28.36 -46.97 -27.91
C VAL A 615 27.69 -45.65 -28.32
N HIS A 616 28.22 -44.94 -29.32
CA HIS A 616 27.74 -43.61 -29.69
C HIS A 616 26.37 -43.60 -30.41
N TRP A 617 26.09 -44.61 -31.25
CA TRP A 617 24.82 -44.63 -32.00
C TRP A 617 23.61 -44.93 -31.12
N ARG A 618 23.75 -45.75 -30.06
CA ARG A 618 22.65 -46.02 -29.11
C ARG A 618 22.24 -44.74 -28.39
N GLN A 619 23.20 -43.95 -27.91
CA GLN A 619 22.93 -42.67 -27.25
C GLN A 619 22.31 -41.64 -28.19
N VAL A 620 22.71 -41.64 -29.48
CA VAL A 620 22.12 -40.76 -30.50
C VAL A 620 20.69 -41.18 -30.87
N VAL A 621 20.42 -42.49 -30.94
CA VAL A 621 19.07 -43.03 -31.18
C VAL A 621 18.15 -42.74 -29.99
N GLU A 622 18.64 -42.90 -28.76
CA GLU A 622 17.86 -42.64 -27.54
C GLU A 622 17.50 -41.15 -27.40
N ARG A 623 18.43 -40.25 -27.73
CA ARG A 623 18.16 -38.80 -27.82
C ARG A 623 17.17 -38.44 -28.94
N ARG A 624 17.17 -39.17 -30.06
CA ARG A 624 16.19 -38.98 -31.16
C ARG A 624 14.80 -39.48 -30.78
N ILE A 625 14.70 -40.59 -30.05
CA ILE A 625 13.45 -41.13 -29.53
C ILE A 625 12.84 -40.16 -28.50
N GLN A 626 13.66 -39.62 -27.60
CA GLN A 626 13.23 -38.61 -26.62
C GLN A 626 12.76 -37.29 -27.25
N LYS A 627 13.41 -36.82 -28.33
CA LYS A 627 12.99 -35.59 -29.05
C LYS A 627 11.69 -35.75 -29.85
N LYS A 628 11.26 -36.97 -30.19
CA LYS A 628 10.06 -37.23 -31.00
C LYS A 628 8.86 -37.80 -30.23
N THR A 629 9.00 -38.06 -28.92
CA THR A 629 7.88 -38.52 -28.09
C THR A 629 7.35 -37.39 -27.20
N LYS A 630 6.15 -36.86 -27.51
CA LYS A 630 5.38 -36.03 -26.56
C LYS A 630 4.89 -36.92 -25.42
N ARG A 631 5.64 -36.96 -24.31
CA ARG A 631 5.16 -37.56 -23.05
C ARG A 631 4.38 -36.52 -22.26
N LEU A 632 3.08 -36.71 -22.14
CA LEU A 632 2.24 -36.08 -21.11
C LEU A 632 2.58 -36.76 -19.77
N THR A 633 3.59 -36.28 -19.07
CA THR A 633 3.90 -36.75 -17.71
C THR A 633 2.96 -36.06 -16.73
N LYS A 634 2.08 -36.84 -16.09
CA LYS A 634 1.55 -36.48 -14.76
C LYS A 634 2.78 -36.15 -13.90
N GLY A 635 2.76 -34.97 -13.26
CA GLY A 635 3.90 -34.46 -12.50
C GLY A 635 4.44 -35.52 -11.54
N ALA A 636 5.77 -35.62 -11.47
CA ALA A 636 6.43 -36.51 -10.52
C ALA A 636 5.98 -36.14 -9.11
N THR A 637 5.20 -37.00 -8.47
CA THR A 637 5.07 -37.01 -7.02
C THR A 637 6.47 -37.25 -6.48
N GLN A 638 7.09 -36.20 -5.93
CA GLN A 638 8.26 -36.39 -5.08
C GLN A 638 7.87 -37.43 -4.01
N PRO A 639 8.69 -38.45 -3.75
CA PRO A 639 8.44 -39.34 -2.63
C PRO A 639 8.39 -38.49 -1.34
N PRO A 640 7.47 -38.76 -0.40
CA PRO A 640 7.40 -38.02 0.85
C PRO A 640 8.78 -38.04 1.52
N ALA A 641 9.26 -36.86 1.93
CA ALA A 641 10.54 -36.73 2.62
C ALA A 641 10.60 -37.71 3.81
N LYS A 642 11.71 -38.43 3.95
CA LYS A 642 11.93 -39.34 5.09
C LYS A 642 11.82 -38.51 6.37
N ALA A 643 10.91 -38.88 7.27
CA ALA A 643 10.73 -38.19 8.55
C ALA A 643 12.02 -38.30 9.37
N THR A 644 12.70 -37.17 9.60
CA THR A 644 13.87 -37.09 10.47
C THR A 644 13.45 -36.67 11.87
N PRO A 645 14.06 -37.23 12.93
CA PRO A 645 13.74 -36.83 14.30
C PRO A 645 14.14 -35.37 14.56
N ASN A 646 13.25 -34.62 15.20
CA ASN A 646 13.50 -33.25 15.62
C ASN A 646 14.45 -33.24 16.84
N ARG A 647 15.70 -32.76 16.68
CA ARG A 647 16.70 -32.73 17.77
C ARG A 647 16.36 -31.69 18.84
N TYR A 648 15.51 -30.72 18.52
CA TYR A 648 15.03 -29.71 19.46
C TYR A 648 13.97 -30.26 20.43
N ALA A 649 13.13 -31.20 19.98
CA ALA A 649 12.02 -31.74 20.78
C ALA A 649 12.39 -32.19 22.22
N PRO A 650 13.48 -32.94 22.47
CA PRO A 650 13.85 -33.36 23.82
C PRO A 650 14.39 -32.23 24.71
N VAL A 651 14.89 -31.14 24.11
CA VAL A 651 15.52 -30.02 24.85
C VAL A 651 14.62 -28.78 24.93
N ALA A 652 13.48 -28.75 24.23
CA ALA A 652 12.62 -27.58 24.09
C ALA A 652 12.20 -26.95 25.44
N GLY A 653 11.93 -27.77 26.46
CA GLY A 653 11.58 -27.29 27.79
C GLY A 653 12.68 -26.47 28.47
N HIS A 654 13.96 -26.77 28.19
CA HIS A 654 15.10 -26.04 28.75
C HIS A 654 15.28 -24.64 28.13
N PHE A 655 14.82 -24.44 26.90
CA PHE A 655 14.81 -23.12 26.26
C PHE A 655 13.62 -22.29 26.72
N PHE A 656 12.45 -22.92 26.84
CA PHE A 656 11.18 -22.24 27.01
C PHE A 656 10.89 -21.82 28.46
N PHE A 657 10.88 -22.77 29.41
CA PHE A 657 10.38 -22.49 30.77
C PHE A 657 11.24 -21.51 31.58
N PRO A 658 12.59 -21.54 31.52
CA PRO A 658 13.40 -20.57 32.26
C PRO A 658 13.18 -19.12 31.82
N LEU A 659 12.87 -18.89 30.53
CA LEU A 659 12.53 -17.58 30.00
C LEU A 659 11.10 -17.14 30.33
N LEU A 660 10.24 -18.06 30.75
CA LEU A 660 8.86 -17.77 31.15
C LEU A 660 8.70 -17.69 32.67
N SER A 661 9.72 -18.02 33.47
CA SER A 661 9.54 -18.15 34.93
C SER A 661 9.66 -16.84 35.72
N ASN A 662 10.29 -15.80 35.16
CA ASN A 662 10.61 -14.57 35.90
C ASN A 662 10.18 -13.29 35.15
N TYR A 663 9.24 -13.37 34.21
CA TYR A 663 8.81 -12.18 33.44
C TYR A 663 8.08 -11.13 34.28
N ASP A 664 7.49 -11.55 35.40
CA ASP A 664 6.64 -10.76 36.30
C ASP A 664 7.42 -10.10 37.45
N LYS A 665 8.72 -10.35 37.56
CA LYS A 665 9.58 -9.81 38.63
C LYS A 665 10.27 -8.53 38.14
N PRO A 666 9.80 -7.33 38.51
CA PRO A 666 10.47 -6.10 38.14
C PRO A 666 11.82 -6.01 38.86
N GLN A 667 12.88 -5.74 38.11
CA GLN A 667 14.17 -5.33 38.65
C GLN A 667 14.33 -3.81 38.49
N VAL A 668 15.17 -3.21 39.34
CA VAL A 668 15.35 -1.74 39.39
C VAL A 668 15.71 -1.15 38.02
N THR A 669 16.44 -1.89 37.19
CA THR A 669 16.92 -1.46 35.87
C THR A 669 16.33 -2.27 34.71
N PHE A 670 15.42 -3.20 34.99
CA PHE A 670 14.85 -4.10 33.98
C PHE A 670 13.42 -4.48 34.37
N ASP A 671 12.45 -3.94 33.64
CA ASP A 671 11.03 -4.16 33.87
C ASP A 671 10.32 -4.47 32.55
N LEU A 672 10.12 -5.78 32.32
CA LEU A 672 9.49 -6.31 31.12
C LEU A 672 8.03 -5.89 30.99
N LEU A 673 7.27 -5.82 32.09
CA LEU A 673 5.86 -5.43 32.08
C LEU A 673 5.66 -3.91 32.21
N GLY A 674 6.71 -3.19 32.62
CA GLY A 674 6.80 -1.74 32.60
C GLY A 674 7.45 -1.23 31.33
N GLY A 675 8.59 -0.53 31.43
CA GLY A 675 9.15 0.27 30.33
C GLY A 675 9.81 -0.51 29.18
N ASP A 676 10.22 -1.76 29.38
CA ASP A 676 11.08 -2.50 28.45
C ASP A 676 10.30 -3.27 27.37
N HIS A 677 9.32 -2.60 26.74
CA HIS A 677 8.42 -3.21 25.76
C HIS A 677 9.13 -3.88 24.57
N LEU A 678 10.27 -3.33 24.13
CA LEU A 678 11.04 -3.88 23.02
C LEU A 678 11.57 -5.28 23.35
N VAL A 679 12.10 -5.47 24.56
CA VAL A 679 12.60 -6.76 25.03
C VAL A 679 11.43 -7.70 25.28
N LEU A 680 10.33 -7.22 25.87
CA LEU A 680 9.10 -8.01 26.05
C LEU A 680 8.57 -8.55 24.72
N GLY A 681 8.41 -7.69 23.71
CA GLY A 681 7.92 -8.10 22.39
C GLY A 681 8.83 -9.13 21.74
N ARG A 682 10.16 -8.95 21.85
CA ARG A 682 11.14 -9.92 21.34
C ARG A 682 11.11 -11.25 22.11
N LEU A 683 10.95 -11.21 23.43
CA LEU A 683 10.81 -12.39 24.28
C LEU A 683 9.58 -13.20 23.88
N ILE A 684 8.40 -12.57 23.78
CA ILE A 684 7.14 -13.24 23.40
C ILE A 684 7.29 -13.88 22.01
N HIS A 685 7.85 -13.15 21.04
CA HIS A 685 8.10 -13.70 19.72
C HIS A 685 9.06 -14.91 19.76
N THR A 686 10.11 -14.85 20.59
CA THR A 686 11.08 -15.95 20.75
C THR A 686 10.44 -17.18 21.40
N LEU A 687 9.57 -16.98 22.39
CA LEU A 687 8.77 -18.06 23.00
C LEU A 687 7.78 -18.67 22.01
N GLY A 688 7.13 -17.85 21.19
CA GLY A 688 6.29 -18.30 20.07
C GLY A 688 7.08 -19.15 19.07
N LEU A 689 8.30 -18.74 18.73
CA LEU A 689 9.19 -19.50 17.86
C LEU A 689 9.57 -20.84 18.49
N PHE A 690 9.89 -20.88 19.78
CA PHE A 690 10.17 -22.13 20.49
C PHE A 690 8.98 -23.08 20.50
N MET A 691 7.75 -22.55 20.64
CA MET A 691 6.53 -23.35 20.48
C MET A 691 6.42 -23.89 19.05
N HIS A 692 6.66 -23.05 18.04
CA HIS A 692 6.63 -23.44 16.63
C HIS A 692 7.65 -24.53 16.28
N LEU A 693 8.84 -24.49 16.86
CA LEU A 693 9.90 -25.49 16.62
C LEU A 693 9.66 -26.79 17.40
N ALA A 694 8.79 -26.77 18.41
CA ALA A 694 8.41 -27.91 19.24
C ALA A 694 7.23 -28.72 18.68
N VAL A 695 6.88 -28.58 17.39
CA VAL A 695 5.82 -29.37 16.74
C VAL A 695 6.06 -30.88 16.98
N ASN A 696 5.02 -31.58 17.43
CA ASN A 696 5.03 -32.99 17.82
C ASN A 696 5.91 -33.37 19.03
N ALA A 697 6.46 -32.40 19.77
CA ALA A 697 7.16 -32.69 21.02
C ALA A 697 6.13 -33.00 22.14
N PRO A 698 6.43 -33.94 23.06
CA PRO A 698 5.50 -34.27 24.15
C PRO A 698 5.26 -33.09 25.10
N VAL A 699 6.26 -32.19 25.24
CA VAL A 699 6.19 -30.99 26.09
C VAL A 699 5.38 -29.85 25.46
N ALA A 700 5.01 -29.95 24.17
CA ALA A 700 4.34 -28.88 23.42
C ALA A 700 2.98 -28.48 24.03
N ALA A 701 2.22 -29.44 24.57
CA ALA A 701 0.93 -29.15 25.22
C ALA A 701 1.11 -28.26 26.46
N GLN A 702 2.09 -28.58 27.31
CA GLN A 702 2.41 -27.80 28.50
C GLN A 702 2.98 -26.41 28.14
N MET A 703 3.85 -26.34 27.13
CA MET A 703 4.38 -25.06 26.61
C MET A 703 3.27 -24.17 26.06
N GLY A 704 2.36 -24.73 25.27
CA GLY A 704 1.26 -23.97 24.65
C GLY A 704 0.31 -23.38 25.69
N ARG A 705 -0.06 -24.15 26.73
CA ARG A 705 -0.88 -23.64 27.84
C ARG A 705 -0.20 -22.49 28.58
N ALA A 706 1.06 -22.69 28.98
CA ALA A 706 1.82 -21.66 29.70
C ALA A 706 2.03 -20.40 28.83
N LEU A 707 2.22 -20.56 27.52
CA LEU A 707 2.35 -19.43 26.59
C LEU A 707 1.05 -18.65 26.46
N LEU A 708 -0.09 -19.34 26.34
CA LEU A 708 -1.39 -18.69 26.25
C LEU A 708 -1.73 -17.94 27.54
N ASP A 709 -1.50 -18.53 28.71
CA ASP A 709 -1.74 -17.87 30.00
C ASP A 709 -0.91 -16.57 30.14
N PHE A 710 0.35 -16.60 29.73
CA PHE A 710 1.21 -15.42 29.71
C PHE A 710 0.73 -14.36 28.71
N VAL A 711 0.49 -14.77 27.47
CA VAL A 711 0.06 -13.88 26.38
C VAL A 711 -1.30 -13.26 26.67
N TRP A 712 -2.19 -13.98 27.37
CA TRP A 712 -3.49 -13.48 27.78
C TRP A 712 -3.38 -12.23 28.64
N ALA A 713 -2.39 -12.16 29.54
CA ALA A 713 -2.16 -11.01 30.41
C ALA A 713 -1.71 -9.75 29.65
N VAL A 714 -1.04 -9.90 28.50
CA VAL A 714 -0.43 -8.79 27.74
C VAL A 714 -1.11 -8.51 26.39
N ARG A 715 -2.28 -9.12 26.12
CA ARG A 715 -2.93 -9.07 24.80
C ARG A 715 -3.37 -7.68 24.32
N TYR A 716 -3.66 -6.76 25.24
CA TYR A 716 -4.07 -5.38 24.94
C TYR A 716 -2.94 -4.36 25.15
N HIS A 717 -1.70 -4.77 24.88
CA HIS A 717 -0.55 -3.91 25.08
C HIS A 717 -0.53 -2.70 24.13
N VAL A 718 -0.07 -1.54 24.63
CA VAL A 718 -0.05 -0.28 23.88
C VAL A 718 0.92 -0.31 22.70
N ASP A 719 2.07 -0.96 22.90
CA ASP A 719 3.12 -1.14 21.89
C ASP A 719 2.75 -2.23 20.86
N GLN A 720 2.89 -1.89 19.57
CA GLN A 720 2.52 -2.77 18.46
C GLN A 720 3.43 -4.00 18.31
N MET A 721 4.72 -3.93 18.67
CA MET A 721 5.64 -5.07 18.57
C MET A 721 5.29 -6.15 19.59
N VAL A 722 4.82 -5.74 20.78
CA VAL A 722 4.29 -6.67 21.79
C VAL A 722 3.02 -7.36 21.27
N ARG A 723 2.06 -6.61 20.72
CA ARG A 723 0.83 -7.19 20.12
C ARG A 723 1.12 -8.15 18.97
N ARG A 724 2.04 -7.80 18.07
CA ARG A 724 2.52 -8.70 17.00
C ARG A 724 3.11 -9.99 17.58
N GLY A 725 3.97 -9.88 18.60
CA GLY A 725 4.57 -11.03 19.28
C GLY A 725 3.50 -11.94 19.90
N VAL A 726 2.51 -11.35 20.58
CA VAL A 726 1.35 -12.03 21.16
C VAL A 726 0.58 -12.82 20.09
N LEU A 727 0.21 -12.18 18.98
CA LEU A 727 -0.54 -12.84 17.90
C LEU A 727 0.28 -13.95 17.23
N PHE A 728 1.58 -13.72 17.04
CA PHE A 728 2.50 -14.75 16.54
C PHE A 728 2.60 -15.94 17.50
N ALA A 729 2.67 -15.71 18.80
CA ALA A 729 2.67 -16.75 19.81
C ALA A 729 1.39 -17.58 19.77
N VAL A 730 0.21 -16.94 19.73
CA VAL A 730 -1.10 -17.62 19.60
C VAL A 730 -1.17 -18.45 18.32
N CYS A 731 -0.76 -17.88 17.19
CA CYS A 731 -0.67 -18.60 15.91
C CYS A 731 0.24 -19.83 16.02
N SER A 732 1.40 -19.68 16.68
CA SER A 732 2.37 -20.76 16.89
C SER A 732 1.81 -21.90 17.75
N VAL A 733 1.00 -21.60 18.77
CA VAL A 733 0.29 -22.61 19.56
C VAL A 733 -0.68 -23.39 18.66
N PHE A 734 -1.51 -22.71 17.88
CA PHE A 734 -2.49 -23.35 16.99
C PHE A 734 -1.86 -24.21 15.89
N LEU A 735 -0.66 -23.86 15.44
CA LEU A 735 0.10 -24.66 14.46
C LEU A 735 0.74 -25.91 15.06
N SER A 736 1.16 -25.84 16.32
CA SER A 736 2.12 -26.80 16.88
C SER A 736 1.49 -27.78 17.87
N MET A 737 0.36 -27.40 18.46
CA MET A 737 -0.38 -28.28 19.37
C MET A 737 -1.28 -29.26 18.59
N PRO A 738 -1.29 -30.55 18.95
CA PRO A 738 -2.25 -31.50 18.38
C PRO A 738 -3.69 -31.05 18.64
N SER A 739 -4.56 -31.22 17.64
CA SER A 739 -5.95 -30.76 17.69
C SER A 739 -6.79 -31.42 18.78
N GLN A 740 -6.40 -32.61 19.23
CA GLN A 740 -7.02 -33.32 20.36
C GLN A 740 -6.79 -32.58 21.69
N ASN A 741 -5.55 -32.16 21.96
CA ASN A 741 -5.18 -31.47 23.19
C ASN A 741 -5.71 -30.03 23.20
N LEU A 742 -5.80 -29.39 22.03
CA LEU A 742 -6.32 -28.03 21.90
C LEU A 742 -7.75 -27.92 22.46
N LEU A 743 -8.63 -28.87 22.15
CA LEU A 743 -10.01 -28.87 22.62
C LEU A 743 -10.17 -29.34 24.06
N VAL A 744 -9.40 -30.34 24.48
CA VAL A 744 -9.51 -30.89 25.84
C VAL A 744 -8.93 -29.94 26.89
N ASP A 745 -7.77 -29.35 26.61
CA ASP A 745 -7.02 -28.57 27.59
C ASP A 745 -7.36 -27.07 27.58
N LEU A 746 -7.94 -26.54 26.50
CA LEU A 746 -8.11 -25.08 26.29
C LEU A 746 -9.53 -24.64 25.90
N ASN A 747 -10.56 -25.50 26.01
CA ASN A 747 -11.91 -25.26 25.47
C ASN A 747 -12.50 -23.86 25.79
N GLU A 748 -12.49 -23.44 27.06
CA GLU A 748 -13.05 -22.15 27.48
C GLU A 748 -12.24 -20.97 26.92
N GLN A 749 -10.91 -21.05 26.99
CA GLN A 749 -10.00 -20.02 26.48
C GLN A 749 -10.08 -19.88 24.95
N LEU A 750 -10.42 -20.93 24.20
CA LEU A 750 -10.52 -20.88 22.73
C LEU A 750 -11.64 -19.98 22.23
N PHE A 751 -12.81 -20.00 22.89
CA PHE A 751 -13.93 -19.14 22.48
C PHE A 751 -13.61 -17.66 22.70
N GLU A 752 -13.06 -17.33 23.87
CA GLU A 752 -12.62 -15.97 24.18
C GLU A 752 -11.48 -15.52 23.25
N THR A 753 -10.55 -16.43 22.93
CA THR A 753 -9.46 -16.16 21.98
C THR A 753 -10.02 -15.91 20.58
N ARG A 754 -11.03 -16.67 20.13
CA ARG A 754 -11.68 -16.47 18.83
C ARG A 754 -12.34 -15.10 18.75
N THR A 755 -13.10 -14.69 19.76
CA THR A 755 -13.76 -13.37 19.76
C THR A 755 -12.74 -12.25 19.76
N TRP A 756 -11.70 -12.36 20.59
CA TRP A 756 -10.62 -11.39 20.63
C TRP A 756 -9.86 -11.28 19.29
N LEU A 757 -9.57 -12.40 18.62
CA LEU A 757 -8.92 -12.39 17.31
C LEU A 757 -9.79 -11.74 16.23
N ALA A 758 -11.12 -11.90 16.29
CA ALA A 758 -12.03 -11.21 15.38
C ALA A 758 -12.01 -9.69 15.60
N ASP A 759 -12.04 -9.25 16.86
CA ASP A 759 -11.94 -7.83 17.21
C ASP A 759 -10.61 -7.22 16.72
N VAL A 760 -9.49 -7.94 16.88
CA VAL A 760 -8.16 -7.50 16.42
C VAL A 760 -8.09 -7.45 14.89
N ALA A 761 -8.67 -8.43 14.20
CA ALA A 761 -8.68 -8.48 12.73
C ALA A 761 -9.37 -7.27 12.10
N GLU A 762 -10.41 -6.72 12.76
CA GLU A 762 -11.14 -5.54 12.28
C GLU A 762 -10.58 -4.22 12.82
N GLY A 763 -10.10 -4.19 14.06
CA GLY A 763 -9.86 -2.95 14.80
C GLY A 763 -8.40 -2.56 15.07
N ASP A 764 -7.41 -3.45 14.91
CA ASP A 764 -6.02 -3.08 15.23
C ASP A 764 -5.47 -2.07 14.20
N PRO A 765 -4.77 -1.00 14.62
CA PRO A 765 -4.15 -0.05 13.69
C PRO A 765 -3.05 -0.68 12.83
N ASP A 766 -2.38 -1.71 13.33
CA ASP A 766 -1.25 -2.35 12.67
C ASP A 766 -1.69 -3.44 11.68
N GLU A 767 -1.21 -3.36 10.44
CA GLU A 767 -1.58 -4.31 9.39
C GLU A 767 -1.09 -5.73 9.67
N ASP A 768 0.13 -5.88 10.18
CA ASP A 768 0.70 -7.20 10.47
C ASP A 768 -0.07 -7.88 11.62
N CYS A 769 -0.52 -7.11 12.63
CA CYS A 769 -1.44 -7.62 13.65
C CYS A 769 -2.76 -8.13 13.04
N ARG A 770 -3.42 -7.34 12.19
CA ARG A 770 -4.67 -7.76 11.51
C ARG A 770 -4.45 -9.04 10.70
N ASN A 771 -3.36 -9.11 9.94
CA ASN A 771 -3.02 -10.27 9.13
C ASN A 771 -2.76 -11.52 9.98
N LEU A 772 -1.98 -11.40 11.06
CA LEU A 772 -1.73 -12.52 12.00
C LEU A 772 -3.01 -12.98 12.71
N ALA A 773 -3.92 -12.06 13.04
CA ALA A 773 -5.20 -12.39 13.64
C ALA A 773 -6.09 -13.20 12.67
N ILE A 774 -6.19 -12.75 11.42
CA ILE A 774 -6.92 -13.48 10.36
C ILE A 774 -6.32 -14.87 10.14
N GLN A 775 -4.99 -14.99 10.05
CA GLN A 775 -4.31 -16.27 9.89
C GLN A 775 -4.62 -17.21 11.08
N SER A 776 -4.57 -16.68 12.31
CA SER A 776 -4.85 -17.45 13.52
C SER A 776 -6.30 -17.94 13.55
N LEU A 777 -7.28 -17.12 13.14
CA LEU A 777 -8.69 -17.51 13.02
C LEU A 777 -8.88 -18.64 11.99
N VAL A 778 -8.24 -18.53 10.83
CA VAL A 778 -8.31 -19.56 9.79
C VAL A 778 -7.72 -20.89 10.29
N LEU A 779 -6.63 -20.83 11.05
CA LEU A 779 -6.01 -22.03 11.64
C LEU A 779 -6.91 -22.67 12.70
N LEU A 780 -7.51 -21.85 13.57
CA LEU A 780 -8.46 -22.32 14.57
C LEU A 780 -9.69 -22.99 13.92
N ASP A 781 -10.25 -22.38 12.87
CA ASP A 781 -11.38 -22.98 12.14
C ASP A 781 -11.00 -24.29 11.46
N LYS A 782 -9.78 -24.40 10.93
CA LYS A 782 -9.28 -25.64 10.32
C LYS A 782 -9.09 -26.74 11.35
N SER A 783 -8.51 -26.44 12.52
CA SER A 783 -8.29 -27.43 13.58
C SER A 783 -9.62 -27.95 14.14
N LEU A 784 -10.61 -27.07 14.34
CA LEU A 784 -11.96 -27.44 14.76
C LEU A 784 -12.67 -28.32 13.73
N LYS A 785 -12.61 -27.98 12.44
CA LYS A 785 -13.23 -28.79 11.37
C LYS A 785 -12.60 -30.17 11.26
N LYS A 786 -11.27 -30.27 11.36
CA LYS A 786 -10.56 -31.55 11.31
C LYS A 786 -11.02 -32.48 12.44
N GLN A 787 -11.21 -31.96 13.66
CA GLN A 787 -11.70 -32.75 14.78
C GLN A 787 -13.15 -33.21 14.62
N LEU A 788 -14.04 -32.37 14.08
CA LEU A 788 -15.41 -32.78 13.77
C LEU A 788 -15.44 -33.93 12.74
N GLN A 789 -14.53 -33.90 11.76
CA GLN A 789 -14.39 -34.98 10.77
C GLN A 789 -13.80 -36.25 11.39
N ASP A 790 -12.76 -36.12 12.23
CA ASP A 790 -12.14 -37.24 12.93
C ASP A 790 -13.14 -37.93 13.89
N GLN A 791 -13.97 -37.16 14.61
CA GLN A 791 -15.04 -37.70 15.47
C GLN A 791 -16.14 -38.40 14.67
N GLN A 792 -16.51 -37.87 13.50
CA GLN A 792 -17.47 -38.52 12.60
C GLN A 792 -16.93 -39.81 12.00
N ALA A 793 -15.63 -39.89 11.71
CA ALA A 793 -14.97 -41.10 11.25
C ALA A 793 -14.92 -42.18 12.36
N LEU A 794 -14.58 -41.79 13.59
CA LEU A 794 -14.56 -42.67 14.75
C LEU A 794 -15.95 -43.22 15.12
N GLY A 795 -17.02 -42.42 14.93
CA GLY A 795 -18.40 -42.86 15.16
C GLY A 795 -19.01 -43.73 14.05
N MET A 796 -18.33 -43.88 12.92
CA MET A 796 -18.75 -44.75 11.80
C MET A 796 -17.99 -46.10 11.79
N GLU A 797 -16.95 -46.24 12.61
CA GLU A 797 -16.17 -47.48 12.78
C GLU A 797 -16.54 -48.28 14.05
N THR A 798 -17.49 -47.79 14.84
CA THR A 798 -18.13 -48.50 15.97
C THR A 798 -19.54 -48.91 15.61
#